data_AF-A0A8J6HPT3-F1
#
_entry.id   AF-A0A8J6HPT3-F1
#
_cell.length_a   1.000
_cell.length_b   1.000
_cell.length_c   1.000
_cell.angle_alpha   90.00
_cell.angle_beta   90.00
_cell.angle_gamma   90.00
#
_symmetry.space_group_name_H-M   'P 1'
#
loop_
_entity.id
_entity.type
_entity.pdbx_description
1 polymer ?
#
loop_
_entity_poly.entity_id
_entity_poly.type
_entity_poly.pdbx_seq_one_letter_code
_entity_poly.pdbx_strand_id
1 'polypeptide(L)'
;MSHNGDTNFQYGKWLASPSEGEEVVISGVSARFPKCHNVEEFWENLLQGRNMVGDDPHRWNEHCPDILKKVGTIPDVSKFDPGFFGIHSRQAHNMDPLTRKLLEVAVEAVVDGGVHPSELKGTNTGVFVGCSWSESEEVFLDKFVENQQFGLTGYLRCMMANRISYFFQVKGPSFVVDTACNSFMTALDNAFRAIRTGQCDNALVGSGNILVHPGPTLQCYQIGLLSEDGCSKVFDESANGYVRSEAVGCVFLQKAKDSRRIYAQIHHSRISCDGFKPKGLLSPSEVQLLKEVYNECGITPDQVSFVEAHAAGTKVGDLQEVEVIDEGLGQLRQKPLLIGSVKSNVGHAEAASGVCSVMKALLAIENDVVAPNLHLKKVKKGMVGIEEGRLLPVTKKTFLEGDDVVIEINNFGFGGSNGHLILKRFVRNKSQEREVMDDFPRLVCVSGRTEEAVITTLKGLNGKQVDVEHVGLIHQVFKRNISAHPYRGFTILSKKQHLETSPYFPSIQPPPFYIKFGNFDLSYKSVGMYFSNFPVFTTTMEKISTILNKNMMNLLYHKNKNCCDDNIGAISVQLGVVDLLKELELKPKGIWTNSFNKLAHAYLNQVLTLKQTLQQAIIKIEKETNNNLEVIRSVSKDEMEIIPKNSILLDLSDRDMVLANNPDLFIQILGSLYLQGHNPQLHKLYPSVNFPVSRMTPNTSSLVKWKHDEDWLTYKFTTPNNLMQMTESINVQIEECKYLQGNVIGGRNLFPVSGYLHLVWKLFAPALQNTCPVVFENCKFIRTVTLSESNYTTFNVSIQRGSGNFEIMEDNTLVAKGRIFSVENMNDDTGVPDFDEGVAANILQSDEIYRELHLRGYSYRSVN
;
A
#
# COMPACT_ATOMS: atom_id res chain seq x y z
N MET A 1 -5.98 -44.87 21.74
CA MET A 1 -5.41 -45.96 20.94
C MET A 1 -4.99 -45.35 19.60
N SER A 2 -3.74 -45.30 19.17
CA SER A 2 -2.51 -45.99 19.56
C SER A 2 -1.33 -45.03 19.44
N HIS A 3 -0.45 -45.06 20.44
CA HIS A 3 0.90 -44.53 20.36
C HIS A 3 1.66 -45.24 19.24
N ASN A 4 1.95 -44.53 18.15
CA ASN A 4 3.07 -44.84 17.27
C ASN A 4 4.19 -43.85 17.60
N GLY A 5 5.34 -44.40 17.97
CA GLY A 5 6.52 -43.69 18.44
C GLY A 5 7.21 -42.92 17.31
N ASP A 6 6.82 -41.66 17.17
CA ASP A 6 7.57 -40.65 16.42
C ASP A 6 7.73 -39.40 17.31
N THR A 7 8.34 -39.59 18.48
CA THR A 7 8.58 -38.51 19.46
C THR A 7 9.79 -37.63 19.09
N ASN A 8 10.34 -37.76 17.89
CA ASN A 8 11.27 -36.79 17.31
C ASN A 8 10.49 -35.68 16.56
N PHE A 9 9.57 -35.02 17.27
CA PHE A 9 8.86 -33.87 16.74
C PHE A 9 9.82 -32.66 16.61
N GLN A 10 10.50 -32.60 15.47
CA GLN A 10 10.75 -31.43 14.62
C GLN A 10 11.41 -30.15 15.19
N TYR A 11 12.08 -30.15 16.35
CA TYR A 11 12.80 -28.94 16.78
C TYR A 11 13.98 -28.55 15.86
N GLY A 12 14.55 -29.50 15.10
CA GLY A 12 15.68 -29.27 14.18
C GLY A 12 15.32 -28.99 12.72
N LYS A 13 14.04 -29.09 12.31
CA LYS A 13 13.66 -29.03 10.89
C LYS A 13 13.85 -27.62 10.28
N TRP A 14 13.74 -26.58 11.10
CA TRP A 14 14.03 -25.20 10.70
C TRP A 14 15.52 -24.83 10.78
N LEU A 15 16.38 -25.71 11.31
CA LEU A 15 17.85 -25.53 11.30
C LEU A 15 18.51 -26.30 10.16
N ALA A 16 17.91 -27.40 9.69
CA ALA A 16 18.41 -28.15 8.54
C ALA A 16 18.48 -27.26 7.28
N SER A 17 19.44 -27.47 6.38
CA SER A 17 19.40 -26.77 5.08
C SER A 17 18.09 -27.14 4.36
N PRO A 18 17.30 -26.15 3.88
CA PRO A 18 16.10 -26.45 3.10
C PRO A 18 16.50 -27.21 1.82
N SER A 19 15.60 -28.05 1.32
CA SER A 19 15.73 -28.58 -0.03
C SER A 19 15.60 -27.46 -1.06
N GLU A 20 16.20 -27.65 -2.23
CA GLU A 20 16.11 -26.69 -3.34
C GLU A 20 14.65 -26.29 -3.63
N GLY A 21 14.39 -24.98 -3.61
CA GLY A 21 13.07 -24.38 -3.81
C GLY A 21 12.24 -24.17 -2.54
N GLU A 22 12.62 -24.75 -1.40
CA GLU A 22 11.95 -24.57 -0.10
C GLU A 22 12.59 -23.47 0.77
N GLU A 23 13.60 -22.76 0.25
CA GLU A 23 14.19 -21.60 0.91
C GLU A 23 13.13 -20.51 1.14
N VAL A 24 13.18 -19.86 2.30
CA VAL A 24 12.35 -18.68 2.56
C VAL A 24 13.02 -17.45 1.96
N VAL A 25 12.28 -16.72 1.14
CA VAL A 25 12.78 -15.59 0.36
C VAL A 25 11.93 -14.36 0.60
N ILE A 26 12.56 -13.18 0.53
CA ILE A 26 11.85 -11.90 0.47
C ILE A 26 11.52 -11.66 -1.01
N SER A 27 10.25 -11.79 -1.37
CA SER A 27 9.81 -11.69 -2.77
C SER A 27 9.25 -10.32 -3.15
N GLY A 28 8.73 -9.56 -2.18
CA GLY A 28 8.14 -8.25 -2.42
C GLY A 28 8.39 -7.28 -1.27
N VAL A 29 8.54 -5.99 -1.58
CA VAL A 29 8.84 -4.94 -0.59
C VAL A 29 8.06 -3.66 -0.88
N SER A 30 7.63 -2.98 0.18
CA SER A 30 7.24 -1.57 0.13
C SER A 30 7.43 -0.88 1.48
N ALA A 31 7.75 0.41 1.43
CA ALA A 31 7.89 1.22 2.62
C ALA A 31 7.75 2.73 2.34
N ARG A 32 7.58 3.48 3.42
CA ARG A 32 7.69 4.93 3.54
C ARG A 32 8.79 5.25 4.54
N PHE A 33 9.66 6.18 4.18
CA PHE A 33 10.82 6.58 4.97
C PHE A 33 10.85 8.10 5.11
N PRO A 34 11.69 8.65 6.00
CA PRO A 34 11.79 10.08 6.14
C PRO A 34 12.07 10.78 4.81
N LYS A 35 11.25 11.77 4.47
CA LYS A 35 11.30 12.52 3.19
C LYS A 35 11.19 11.66 1.92
N CYS A 36 10.68 10.43 2.00
CA CYS A 36 10.56 9.50 0.86
C CYS A 36 9.17 8.86 0.78
N HIS A 37 8.55 8.88 -0.40
CA HIS A 37 7.26 8.26 -0.66
C HIS A 37 7.35 6.79 -1.05
N ASN A 38 8.54 6.27 -1.36
CA ASN A 38 8.74 4.92 -1.85
C ASN A 38 10.19 4.44 -1.65
N VAL A 39 10.44 3.18 -1.99
CA VAL A 39 11.73 2.50 -1.85
C VAL A 39 12.78 3.08 -2.81
N GLU A 40 12.37 3.52 -4.00
CA GLU A 40 13.26 4.12 -5.00
C GLU A 40 13.81 5.48 -4.55
N GLU A 41 12.95 6.38 -4.08
CA GLU A 41 13.36 7.67 -3.51
C GLU A 41 14.30 7.48 -2.31
N PHE A 42 14.01 6.48 -1.46
CA PHE A 42 14.86 6.12 -0.35
C PHE A 42 16.25 5.67 -0.82
N TRP A 43 16.32 4.80 -1.83
CA TRP A 43 17.58 4.34 -2.39
C TRP A 43 18.40 5.48 -3.00
N GLU A 44 17.77 6.35 -3.78
CA GLU A 44 18.41 7.52 -4.37
C GLU A 44 18.98 8.45 -3.30
N ASN A 45 18.22 8.70 -2.24
CA ASN A 45 18.66 9.54 -1.12
C ASN A 45 19.82 8.92 -0.35
N LEU A 46 19.79 7.60 -0.10
CA LEU A 46 20.89 6.86 0.52
C LEU A 46 22.17 6.94 -0.33
N LEU A 47 22.08 6.64 -1.62
CA LEU A 47 23.22 6.70 -2.54
C LEU A 47 23.82 8.11 -2.59
N GLN A 48 23.01 9.16 -2.55
CA GLN A 48 23.49 10.54 -2.57
C GLN A 48 24.01 11.03 -1.22
N GLY A 49 23.96 10.20 -0.17
CA GLY A 49 24.40 10.58 1.17
C GLY A 49 23.56 11.72 1.77
N ARG A 50 22.25 11.77 1.46
CA ARG A 50 21.36 12.81 1.97
C ARG A 50 20.92 12.50 3.40
N ASN A 51 20.93 13.54 4.25
CA ASN A 51 20.35 13.48 5.59
C ASN A 51 18.82 13.65 5.51
N MET A 52 18.10 12.59 5.88
CA MET A 52 16.64 12.56 5.83
C MET A 52 15.99 12.98 7.15
N VAL A 53 16.77 13.27 8.19
CA VAL A 53 16.34 13.97 9.40
C VAL A 53 16.26 15.48 9.12
N GLY A 54 15.30 16.18 9.71
CA GLY A 54 15.18 17.63 9.58
C GLY A 54 14.34 18.23 10.70
N ASP A 55 14.35 19.56 10.79
CA ASP A 55 13.44 20.29 11.67
C ASP A 55 12.01 20.18 11.12
N ASP A 56 11.07 19.73 11.96
CA ASP A 56 9.64 19.78 11.66
C ASP A 56 8.96 20.77 12.61
N PRO A 57 8.63 22.00 12.14
CA PRO A 57 8.02 23.03 12.98
C PRO A 57 6.59 22.69 13.39
N HIS A 58 5.96 21.70 12.75
CA HIS A 58 4.62 21.23 13.09
C HIS A 58 4.61 20.16 14.18
N ARG A 59 5.78 19.63 14.58
CA ARG A 59 5.91 18.69 15.69
C ARG A 59 6.15 19.46 17.00
N TRP A 60 5.45 18.99 18.05
CA TRP A 60 5.36 19.54 19.41
C TRP A 60 5.57 21.07 19.53
N ASN A 61 4.45 21.79 19.71
CA ASN A 61 4.41 23.22 19.99
C ASN A 61 5.18 23.59 21.29
N GLU A 62 5.41 24.90 21.51
CA GLU A 62 6.02 25.68 22.63
C GLU A 62 6.05 25.09 24.06
N HIS A 63 5.35 24.01 24.33
CA HIS A 63 5.09 23.44 25.65
C HIS A 63 6.10 22.35 26.08
N CYS A 64 6.98 21.87 25.18
CA CYS A 64 8.08 20.96 25.51
C CYS A 64 9.42 21.50 24.98
N PRO A 65 9.93 22.64 25.50
CA PRO A 65 11.12 23.31 24.97
C PRO A 65 12.40 22.47 25.09
N ASP A 66 12.43 21.50 26.00
CA ASP A 66 13.58 20.64 26.25
C ASP A 66 13.82 19.58 25.16
N ILE A 67 12.86 19.39 24.25
CA ILE A 67 12.94 18.38 23.19
C ILE A 67 13.21 19.06 21.84
N LEU A 68 14.19 18.54 21.10
CA LEU A 68 14.49 19.01 19.75
C LEU A 68 13.32 18.80 18.78
N LYS A 69 13.21 19.70 17.80
CA LYS A 69 12.28 19.57 16.68
C LYS A 69 12.83 18.74 15.51
N LYS A 70 14.07 18.25 15.64
CA LYS A 70 14.73 17.42 14.62
C LYS A 70 14.24 15.98 14.72
N VAL A 71 13.59 15.52 13.67
CA VAL A 71 13.05 14.16 13.54
C VAL A 71 13.13 13.69 12.09
N GLY A 72 13.16 12.38 11.88
CA GLY A 72 12.88 11.80 10.56
C GLY A 72 11.37 11.66 10.38
N THR A 73 10.75 12.36 9.43
CA THR A 73 9.29 12.32 9.22
C THR A 73 8.92 11.79 7.84
N ILE A 74 7.96 10.86 7.81
CA ILE A 74 7.42 10.36 6.54
C ILE A 74 6.46 11.40 5.95
N PRO A 75 6.40 11.53 4.62
CA PRO A 75 5.41 12.40 3.99
C PRO A 75 3.98 11.84 4.17
N ASP A 76 2.99 12.73 4.10
CA ASP A 76 1.58 12.37 3.89
C ASP A 76 0.97 11.41 4.92
N VAL A 77 1.33 11.53 6.20
CA VAL A 77 0.80 10.71 7.31
C VAL A 77 -0.74 10.73 7.37
N SER A 78 -1.37 11.86 7.02
CA SER A 78 -2.83 12.02 6.99
C SER A 78 -3.52 11.33 5.83
N LYS A 79 -2.81 10.98 4.75
CA LYS A 79 -3.43 10.44 3.53
C LYS A 79 -3.74 8.95 3.63
N PHE A 80 -4.90 8.53 3.12
CA PHE A 80 -5.34 7.14 3.07
C PHE A 80 -6.46 6.96 2.04
N ASP A 81 -6.56 5.79 1.39
CA ASP A 81 -7.67 5.46 0.47
C ASP A 81 -8.63 4.41 1.07
N PRO A 82 -9.55 4.80 1.97
CA PRO A 82 -10.44 3.83 2.61
C PRO A 82 -11.42 3.18 1.63
N GLY A 83 -11.73 3.84 0.51
CA GLY A 83 -12.62 3.30 -0.51
C GLY A 83 -12.06 2.02 -1.15
N PHE A 84 -10.74 1.94 -1.32
CA PHE A 84 -10.08 0.72 -1.80
C PHE A 84 -10.22 -0.44 -0.80
N PHE A 85 -10.05 -0.14 0.50
CA PHE A 85 -10.10 -1.14 1.58
C PHE A 85 -11.52 -1.49 2.03
N GLY A 86 -12.56 -0.87 1.45
CA GLY A 86 -13.95 -1.08 1.85
C GLY A 86 -14.27 -0.54 3.24
N ILE A 87 -13.55 0.50 3.68
CA ILE A 87 -13.68 1.09 5.02
C ILE A 87 -14.59 2.31 4.93
N HIS A 88 -15.59 2.38 5.81
CA HIS A 88 -16.51 3.53 5.87
C HIS A 88 -15.78 4.78 6.38
N SER A 89 -16.11 5.98 5.87
CA SER A 89 -15.42 7.23 6.25
C SER A 89 -15.38 7.47 7.76
N ARG A 90 -16.48 7.21 8.48
CA ARG A 90 -16.49 7.30 9.96
C ARG A 90 -15.50 6.35 10.65
N GLN A 91 -15.27 5.16 10.08
CA GLN A 91 -14.26 4.22 10.59
C GLN A 91 -12.86 4.74 10.30
N ALA A 92 -12.61 5.21 9.08
CA ALA A 92 -11.30 5.71 8.68
C ALA A 92 -10.85 6.96 9.47
N HIS A 93 -11.78 7.82 9.90
CA HIS A 93 -11.50 8.92 10.84
C HIS A 93 -11.10 8.44 12.24
N ASN A 94 -11.50 7.23 12.61
CA ASN A 94 -11.20 6.60 13.90
C ASN A 94 -10.22 5.45 13.69
N MET A 95 -9.17 5.66 12.90
CA MET A 95 -8.12 4.66 12.67
C MET A 95 -6.75 5.28 12.88
N ASP A 96 -5.91 4.55 13.61
CA ASP A 96 -4.51 4.89 13.78
C ASP A 96 -3.84 5.11 12.40
N PRO A 97 -3.15 6.24 12.17
CA PRO A 97 -2.42 6.49 10.92
C PRO A 97 -1.42 5.38 10.57
N LEU A 98 -0.81 4.72 11.55
CA LEU A 98 0.08 3.59 11.34
C LEU A 98 -0.66 2.40 10.74
N THR A 99 -1.86 2.08 11.25
CA THR A 99 -2.69 1.01 10.68
C THR A 99 -3.10 1.32 9.24
N ARG A 100 -3.42 2.59 8.94
CA ARG A 100 -3.75 3.05 7.59
C ARG A 100 -2.59 2.86 6.61
N LYS A 101 -1.38 3.28 7.00
CA LYS A 101 -0.18 3.12 6.16
C LYS A 101 0.26 1.68 6.02
N LEU A 102 0.14 0.86 7.07
CA LEU A 102 0.44 -0.58 7.02
C LEU A 102 -0.44 -1.33 6.01
N LEU A 103 -1.72 -0.97 5.90
CA LEU A 103 -2.61 -1.54 4.88
C LEU A 103 -2.13 -1.25 3.46
N GLU A 104 -1.69 -0.02 3.19
CA GLU A 104 -1.18 0.40 1.87
C GLU A 104 0.11 -0.34 1.52
N VAL A 105 1.12 -0.30 2.40
CA VAL A 105 2.41 -0.94 2.11
C VAL A 105 2.32 -2.46 2.01
N ALA A 106 1.34 -3.10 2.65
CA ALA A 106 1.10 -4.53 2.51
C ALA A 106 0.59 -4.90 1.11
N VAL A 107 -0.32 -4.11 0.53
CA VAL A 107 -0.81 -4.31 -0.84
C VAL A 107 0.29 -4.06 -1.85
N GLU A 108 1.04 -2.99 -1.65
CA GLU A 108 2.20 -2.64 -2.46
C GLU A 108 3.27 -3.73 -2.45
N ALA A 109 3.57 -4.33 -1.28
CA ALA A 109 4.56 -5.41 -1.17
C ALA A 109 4.10 -6.70 -1.90
N VAL A 110 2.81 -7.05 -1.84
CA VAL A 110 2.25 -8.20 -2.58
C VAL A 110 2.33 -7.97 -4.09
N VAL A 111 1.93 -6.77 -4.54
CA VAL A 111 2.04 -6.37 -5.94
C VAL A 111 3.51 -6.35 -6.38
N ASP A 112 4.41 -5.91 -5.49
CA ASP A 112 5.83 -5.91 -5.75
C ASP A 112 6.40 -7.33 -5.95
N GLY A 113 5.86 -8.33 -5.26
CA GLY A 113 6.17 -9.74 -5.50
C GLY A 113 5.66 -10.30 -6.84
N GLY A 114 5.02 -9.47 -7.68
CA GLY A 114 4.37 -9.89 -8.92
C GLY A 114 3.08 -10.68 -8.67
N VAL A 115 2.49 -10.58 -7.47
CA VAL A 115 1.30 -11.33 -7.06
C VAL A 115 0.07 -10.44 -7.10
N HIS A 116 -1.00 -10.91 -7.75
CA HIS A 116 -2.28 -10.20 -7.68
C HIS A 116 -2.88 -10.39 -6.27
N PRO A 117 -3.33 -9.32 -5.57
CA PRO A 117 -3.81 -9.41 -4.18
C PRO A 117 -4.84 -10.51 -3.90
N SER A 118 -5.76 -10.75 -4.85
CA SER A 118 -6.77 -11.80 -4.70
C SER A 118 -6.23 -13.24 -4.78
N GLU A 119 -4.97 -13.45 -5.17
CA GLU A 119 -4.33 -14.78 -5.14
C GLU A 119 -4.11 -15.25 -3.70
N LEU A 120 -3.99 -14.34 -2.74
CA LEU A 120 -3.84 -14.67 -1.32
C LEU A 120 -5.15 -15.06 -0.64
N LYS A 121 -6.30 -14.75 -1.26
CA LYS A 121 -7.61 -15.01 -0.67
C LYS A 121 -7.80 -16.48 -0.33
N GLY A 122 -8.07 -16.76 0.94
CA GLY A 122 -8.32 -18.11 1.46
C GLY A 122 -7.06 -18.96 1.66
N THR A 123 -5.88 -18.46 1.31
CA THR A 123 -4.60 -19.15 1.52
C THR A 123 -4.19 -19.13 3.00
N ASN A 124 -3.30 -20.04 3.37
CA ASN A 124 -2.67 -20.08 4.69
C ASN A 124 -1.48 -19.09 4.77
N THR A 125 -1.73 -17.82 4.42
CA THR A 125 -0.74 -16.74 4.53
C THR A 125 -0.82 -16.10 5.91
N GLY A 126 0.30 -15.96 6.60
CA GLY A 126 0.38 -15.30 7.90
C GLY A 126 0.64 -13.78 7.79
N VAL A 127 0.33 -13.05 8.85
CA VAL A 127 0.57 -11.60 9.00
C VAL A 127 1.20 -11.32 10.36
N PHE A 128 2.42 -10.82 10.34
CA PHE A 128 3.24 -10.58 11.53
C PHE A 128 3.63 -9.12 11.56
N VAL A 129 3.17 -8.36 12.55
CA VAL A 129 3.47 -6.92 12.61
C VAL A 129 4.29 -6.59 13.86
N GLY A 130 5.41 -5.90 13.68
CA GLY A 130 6.18 -5.32 14.79
C GLY A 130 5.67 -3.92 15.12
N CYS A 131 5.30 -3.65 16.37
CA CYS A 131 4.89 -2.32 16.81
C CYS A 131 5.14 -2.13 18.31
N SER A 132 5.77 -1.02 18.69
CA SER A 132 6.01 -0.67 20.10
C SER A 132 5.11 0.43 20.61
N TRP A 133 5.03 1.53 19.87
CA TRP A 133 4.18 2.66 20.23
C TRP A 133 2.96 2.72 19.32
N SER A 134 1.78 2.76 19.93
CA SER A 134 0.56 3.24 19.29
C SER A 134 0.29 4.63 19.85
N GLU A 135 1.03 5.63 19.38
CA GLU A 135 0.99 6.98 19.96
C GLU A 135 -0.39 7.66 19.78
N SER A 136 -1.27 7.10 18.95
CA SER A 136 -2.66 7.55 18.81
C SER A 136 -3.67 6.76 19.66
N GLU A 137 -3.24 5.73 20.39
CA GLU A 137 -4.08 4.94 21.31
C GLU A 137 -4.55 5.78 22.51
N GLU A 138 -3.74 6.71 23.00
CA GLU A 138 -4.09 7.62 24.10
C GLU A 138 -5.29 8.51 23.75
N VAL A 139 -5.45 8.85 22.46
CA VAL A 139 -6.59 9.62 21.94
C VAL A 139 -7.93 8.90 22.11
N PHE A 140 -7.89 7.57 21.99
CA PHE A 140 -9.04 6.71 22.25
C PHE A 140 -9.33 6.62 23.76
N LEU A 141 -8.31 6.57 24.60
CA LEU A 141 -8.45 6.42 26.05
C LEU A 141 -8.87 7.72 26.77
N ASP A 142 -8.40 8.87 26.30
CA ASP A 142 -8.67 10.19 26.92
C ASP A 142 -10.07 10.74 26.61
N LYS A 143 -10.66 10.35 25.47
CA LYS A 143 -11.98 10.82 25.03
C LYS A 143 -13.09 9.88 25.50
N PHE A 144 -13.32 9.81 26.81
CA PHE A 144 -14.37 8.97 27.42
C PHE A 144 -15.82 9.33 27.00
N VAL A 145 -16.05 10.43 26.25
CA VAL A 145 -17.37 11.09 26.18
C VAL A 145 -17.94 11.31 24.75
N GLU A 146 -17.17 11.14 23.67
CA GLU A 146 -17.67 11.38 22.30
C GLU A 146 -17.80 10.09 21.48
N ASN A 147 -18.99 9.47 21.48
CA ASN A 147 -19.52 8.54 20.45
C ASN A 147 -18.49 7.75 19.58
N GLN A 148 -17.48 7.12 20.18
CA GLN A 148 -16.40 6.41 19.48
C GLN A 148 -16.77 4.97 19.12
N GLN A 149 -17.82 4.78 18.31
CA GLN A 149 -18.28 3.44 17.91
C GLN A 149 -17.19 2.57 17.24
N PHE A 150 -16.10 3.17 16.75
CA PHE A 150 -15.04 2.47 16.01
C PHE A 150 -13.68 2.46 16.71
N GLY A 151 -13.53 3.12 17.87
CA GLY A 151 -12.24 3.33 18.53
C GLY A 151 -11.48 2.03 18.81
N LEU A 152 -12.18 1.01 19.34
CA LEU A 152 -11.62 -0.31 19.61
C LEU A 152 -11.00 -0.95 18.35
N THR A 153 -11.74 -0.95 17.24
CA THR A 153 -11.27 -1.52 15.97
C THR A 153 -10.29 -0.60 15.23
N GLY A 154 -10.13 0.63 15.70
CA GLY A 154 -9.37 1.70 15.08
C GLY A 154 -7.95 1.84 15.60
N TYR A 155 -7.78 1.68 16.92
CA TYR A 155 -6.56 2.06 17.63
C TYR A 155 -5.90 0.90 18.39
N LEU A 156 -6.61 -0.20 18.67
CA LEU A 156 -5.97 -1.36 19.30
C LEU A 156 -4.88 -1.91 18.40
N ARG A 157 -3.70 -2.14 18.97
CA ARG A 157 -2.51 -2.60 18.25
C ARG A 157 -2.76 -3.86 17.43
N CYS A 158 -3.51 -4.84 17.95
CA CYS A 158 -3.83 -6.07 17.22
C CYS A 158 -4.48 -5.83 15.84
N MET A 159 -5.16 -4.70 15.66
CA MET A 159 -5.78 -4.31 14.38
C MET A 159 -4.76 -4.03 13.28
N MET A 160 -3.51 -3.69 13.62
CA MET A 160 -2.43 -3.48 12.65
C MET A 160 -2.15 -4.74 11.83
N ALA A 161 -2.18 -5.93 12.46
CA ALA A 161 -2.08 -7.21 11.76
C ALA A 161 -3.45 -7.70 11.27
N ASN A 162 -4.47 -7.65 12.14
CA ASN A 162 -5.76 -8.27 11.86
C ASN A 162 -6.51 -7.60 10.70
N ARG A 163 -6.36 -6.29 10.48
CA ARG A 163 -6.99 -5.61 9.33
C ARG A 163 -6.33 -5.98 8.00
N ILE A 164 -5.02 -6.20 7.98
CA ILE A 164 -4.32 -6.74 6.81
C ILE A 164 -4.86 -8.14 6.51
N SER A 165 -4.91 -9.00 7.53
CA SER A 165 -5.45 -10.37 7.40
C SER A 165 -6.90 -10.37 6.88
N TYR A 166 -7.73 -9.49 7.43
CA TYR A 166 -9.13 -9.31 7.04
C TYR A 166 -9.26 -8.86 5.57
N PHE A 167 -8.48 -7.86 5.15
CA PHE A 167 -8.52 -7.32 3.80
C PHE A 167 -8.14 -8.38 2.74
N PHE A 168 -7.01 -9.08 2.95
CA PHE A 168 -6.57 -10.14 2.03
C PHE A 168 -7.37 -11.44 2.17
N GLN A 169 -8.20 -11.58 3.21
CA GLN A 169 -8.97 -12.80 3.51
C GLN A 169 -8.07 -14.03 3.69
N VAL A 170 -6.92 -13.85 4.33
CA VAL A 170 -5.95 -14.91 4.61
C VAL A 170 -6.26 -15.61 5.92
N LYS A 171 -5.79 -16.85 6.08
CA LYS A 171 -6.16 -17.74 7.20
C LYS A 171 -4.99 -18.16 8.10
N GLY A 172 -3.78 -17.67 7.83
CA GLY A 172 -2.60 -17.99 8.64
C GLY A 172 -2.54 -17.20 9.96
N PRO A 173 -1.45 -17.37 10.73
CA PRO A 173 -1.23 -16.64 11.98
C PRO A 173 -1.31 -15.12 11.78
N SER A 174 -1.94 -14.39 12.70
CA SER A 174 -2.12 -12.94 12.62
C SER A 174 -1.91 -12.31 13.99
N PHE A 175 -0.80 -11.61 14.20
CA PHE A 175 -0.52 -10.97 15.49
C PHE A 175 0.44 -9.79 15.39
N VAL A 176 0.45 -9.00 16.46
CA VAL A 176 1.42 -7.92 16.69
C VAL A 176 2.39 -8.35 17.79
N VAL A 177 3.66 -8.04 17.61
CA VAL A 177 4.72 -8.26 18.60
C VAL A 177 5.42 -6.95 18.95
N ASP A 178 5.77 -6.80 20.22
CA ASP A 178 6.49 -5.66 20.76
C ASP A 178 7.76 -6.15 21.48
N THR A 179 8.90 -5.89 20.86
CA THR A 179 10.23 -6.08 21.46
C THR A 179 11.05 -4.80 21.35
N ALA A 180 10.39 -3.65 21.53
CA ALA A 180 10.96 -2.32 21.35
C ALA A 180 11.54 -2.15 19.93
N CYS A 181 12.76 -1.63 19.81
CA CYS A 181 13.43 -1.42 18.53
C CYS A 181 13.56 -2.71 17.70
N ASN A 182 13.57 -3.89 18.34
CA ASN A 182 13.71 -5.20 17.69
C ASN A 182 12.40 -5.78 17.10
N SER A 183 11.28 -5.07 17.22
CA SER A 183 9.94 -5.59 16.91
C SER A 183 9.81 -6.14 15.48
N PHE A 184 10.33 -5.43 14.46
CA PHE A 184 10.30 -5.92 13.08
C PHE A 184 11.06 -7.23 12.90
N MET A 185 12.27 -7.36 13.48
CA MET A 185 13.06 -8.60 13.35
C MET A 185 12.41 -9.76 14.09
N THR A 186 11.78 -9.50 15.23
CA THR A 186 11.03 -10.54 15.95
C THR A 186 9.82 -11.00 15.14
N ALA A 187 9.11 -10.07 14.47
CA ALA A 187 8.02 -10.43 13.55
C ALA A 187 8.54 -11.25 12.35
N LEU A 188 9.68 -10.86 11.78
CA LEU A 188 10.33 -11.54 10.66
C LEU A 188 10.80 -12.95 11.03
N ASP A 189 11.43 -13.12 12.19
CA ASP A 189 11.86 -14.42 12.70
C ASP A 189 10.68 -15.38 12.91
N ASN A 190 9.59 -14.89 13.50
CA ASN A 190 8.37 -15.66 13.67
C ASN A 190 7.77 -16.08 12.33
N ALA A 191 7.74 -15.17 11.34
CA ALA A 191 7.24 -15.48 10.00
C ALA A 191 8.13 -16.50 9.26
N PHE A 192 9.46 -16.31 9.34
CA PHE A 192 10.45 -17.24 8.80
C PHE A 192 10.25 -18.64 9.38
N ARG A 193 10.17 -18.77 10.71
CA ARG A 193 9.92 -20.05 11.39
C ARG A 193 8.55 -20.63 11.05
N ALA A 194 7.51 -19.82 10.94
CA ALA A 194 6.17 -20.27 10.58
C ALA A 194 6.14 -20.89 9.17
N ILE A 195 6.83 -20.28 8.19
CA ILE A 195 6.95 -20.86 6.84
C ILE A 195 7.77 -22.15 6.87
N ARG A 196 8.92 -22.15 7.55
CA ARG A 196 9.82 -23.31 7.63
C ARG A 196 9.21 -24.51 8.34
N THR A 197 8.35 -24.28 9.32
CA THR A 197 7.63 -25.33 10.06
C THR A 197 6.31 -25.73 9.38
N GLY A 198 5.91 -25.05 8.31
CA GLY A 198 4.66 -25.32 7.58
C GLY A 198 3.41 -24.81 8.29
N GLN A 199 3.54 -23.91 9.27
CA GLN A 199 2.39 -23.23 9.89
C GLN A 199 1.71 -22.26 8.93
N CYS A 200 2.46 -21.67 7.98
CA CYS A 200 1.94 -20.90 6.87
C CYS A 200 2.76 -21.15 5.58
N ASP A 201 2.18 -20.83 4.43
CA ASP A 201 2.86 -21.01 3.12
C ASP A 201 3.62 -19.75 2.71
N ASN A 202 3.06 -18.59 3.05
CA ASN A 202 3.60 -17.26 2.81
C ASN A 202 3.38 -16.39 4.05
N ALA A 203 4.04 -15.25 4.14
CA ALA A 203 3.82 -14.30 5.21
C ALA A 203 3.99 -12.84 4.77
N LEU A 204 3.14 -11.96 5.29
CA LEU A 204 3.37 -10.52 5.29
C LEU A 204 4.00 -10.12 6.62
N VAL A 205 5.14 -9.47 6.57
CA VAL A 205 5.83 -8.96 7.76
C VAL A 205 5.87 -7.45 7.68
N GLY A 206 5.14 -6.78 8.58
CA GLY A 206 5.03 -5.33 8.62
C GLY A 206 5.65 -4.73 9.89
N SER A 207 6.02 -3.47 9.84
CA SER A 207 6.26 -2.68 11.05
C SER A 207 6.17 -1.19 10.72
N GLY A 208 5.86 -0.38 11.72
CA GLY A 208 5.96 1.06 11.57
C GLY A 208 6.10 1.80 12.88
N ASN A 209 6.49 3.06 12.77
CA ASN A 209 6.61 4.03 13.85
C ASN A 209 6.16 5.39 13.31
N ILE A 210 5.22 6.05 14.00
CA ILE A 210 4.72 7.38 13.64
C ILE A 210 4.68 8.23 14.91
N LEU A 211 5.23 9.45 14.85
CA LEU A 211 5.54 10.30 15.99
C LEU A 211 4.47 11.37 16.21
N VAL A 212 3.28 11.00 16.72
CA VAL A 212 2.15 11.94 16.89
C VAL A 212 2.02 12.54 18.29
N HIS A 213 2.71 11.98 19.30
CA HIS A 213 2.62 12.41 20.69
C HIS A 213 4.02 12.80 21.26
N PRO A 214 4.17 13.92 21.99
CA PRO A 214 5.47 14.31 22.55
C PRO A 214 5.94 13.44 23.72
N GLY A 215 5.00 12.78 24.42
CA GLY A 215 5.27 12.00 25.63
C GLY A 215 6.37 10.95 25.45
N PRO A 216 6.28 10.04 24.47
CA PRO A 216 7.36 9.08 24.21
C PRO A 216 8.71 9.74 23.90
N THR A 217 8.72 10.85 23.17
CA THR A 217 9.97 11.60 22.92
C THR A 217 10.54 12.18 24.21
N LEU A 218 9.70 12.74 25.09
CA LEU A 218 10.09 13.26 26.39
C LEU A 218 10.69 12.17 27.27
N GLN A 219 10.07 10.99 27.29
CA GLN A 219 10.56 9.83 28.04
C GLN A 219 11.94 9.41 27.53
N CYS A 220 12.12 9.25 26.22
CA CYS A 220 13.42 8.93 25.61
C CYS A 220 14.49 9.99 25.94
N TYR A 221 14.12 11.28 25.95
CA TYR A 221 15.01 12.37 26.33
C TYR A 221 15.41 12.26 27.81
N GLN A 222 14.45 12.07 28.72
CA GLN A 222 14.68 12.01 30.17
C GLN A 222 15.58 10.85 30.59
N ILE A 223 15.56 9.72 29.86
CA ILE A 223 16.45 8.58 30.10
C ILE A 223 17.76 8.65 29.30
N GLY A 224 18.03 9.76 28.60
CA GLY A 224 19.31 10.04 27.94
C GLY A 224 19.58 9.25 26.65
N LEU A 225 18.53 8.79 25.95
CA LEU A 225 18.69 8.06 24.68
C LEU A 225 18.85 8.98 23.46
N LEU A 226 18.35 10.22 23.55
CA LEU A 226 18.29 11.14 22.42
C LEU A 226 19.55 11.98 22.28
N SER A 227 19.97 12.22 21.03
CA SER A 227 21.06 13.14 20.72
C SER A 227 20.63 14.60 20.86
N GLU A 228 21.41 15.38 21.60
CA GLU A 228 21.23 16.84 21.74
C GLU A 228 21.53 17.63 20.45
N ASP A 229 22.22 17.03 19.48
CA ASP A 229 22.56 17.68 18.21
C ASP A 229 21.49 17.41 17.13
N GLY A 230 20.58 16.48 17.41
CA GLY A 230 19.58 16.01 16.46
C GLY A 230 20.20 15.31 15.26
N CYS A 231 21.24 14.49 15.46
CA CYS A 231 21.74 13.54 14.46
C CYS A 231 22.27 12.24 15.10
N SER A 232 22.06 11.10 14.44
CA SER A 232 22.63 9.82 14.84
C SER A 232 24.06 9.67 14.31
N LYS A 233 25.05 10.00 15.14
CA LYS A 233 26.48 10.05 14.77
C LYS A 233 27.17 8.70 14.93
N VAL A 234 26.74 7.74 14.11
CA VAL A 234 27.19 6.34 14.19
C VAL A 234 28.72 6.23 14.12
N PHE A 235 29.32 5.51 15.08
CA PHE A 235 30.78 5.27 15.23
C PHE A 235 31.65 6.50 15.54
N ASP A 236 31.09 7.71 15.53
CA ASP A 236 31.87 8.94 15.72
C ASP A 236 32.22 9.17 17.20
N GLU A 237 33.36 9.82 17.45
CA GLU A 237 33.81 10.20 18.80
C GLU A 237 32.77 11.07 19.53
N SER A 238 32.03 11.89 18.78
CA SER A 238 31.00 12.79 19.30
C SER A 238 29.62 12.15 19.45
N ALA A 239 29.47 10.84 19.23
CA ALA A 239 28.21 10.10 19.40
C ALA A 239 27.62 10.23 20.83
N ASN A 240 26.41 10.81 20.94
CA ASN A 240 25.75 11.17 22.19
C ASN A 240 24.28 10.70 22.29
N GLY A 241 23.81 9.85 21.38
CA GLY A 241 22.42 9.40 21.33
C GLY A 241 21.91 9.28 19.90
N TYR A 242 20.63 8.94 19.74
CA TYR A 242 19.98 8.84 18.44
C TYR A 242 18.89 9.91 18.24
N VAL A 243 18.44 10.07 17.01
CA VAL A 243 17.24 10.88 16.69
C VAL A 243 16.07 9.98 16.39
N ARG A 244 14.89 10.23 16.95
CA ARG A 244 13.69 9.46 16.62
C ARG A 244 13.29 9.68 15.16
N SER A 245 12.75 8.65 14.54
CA SER A 245 12.29 8.68 13.16
C SER A 245 10.97 7.94 13.00
N GLU A 246 10.23 8.34 11.98
CA GLU A 246 9.10 7.63 11.43
C GLU A 246 9.56 6.72 10.29
N ALA A 247 8.92 5.56 10.15
CA ALA A 247 8.99 4.71 8.98
C ALA A 247 7.82 3.73 9.04
N VAL A 248 7.31 3.29 7.89
CA VAL A 248 6.31 2.21 7.83
C VAL A 248 6.66 1.34 6.64
N GLY A 249 6.72 0.02 6.81
CA GLY A 249 7.01 -0.86 5.69
C GLY A 249 6.55 -2.29 5.90
N CYS A 250 6.51 -3.02 4.79
CA CYS A 250 6.14 -4.42 4.73
C CYS A 250 7.05 -5.18 3.76
N VAL A 251 7.40 -6.40 4.13
CA VAL A 251 8.02 -7.38 3.24
C VAL A 251 7.10 -8.59 3.08
N PHE A 252 7.07 -9.14 1.87
CA PHE A 252 6.32 -10.35 1.54
C PHE A 252 7.30 -11.53 1.45
N LEU A 253 7.06 -12.55 2.27
CA LEU A 253 7.87 -13.75 2.36
C LEU A 253 7.15 -14.91 1.69
N GLN A 254 7.88 -15.66 0.89
CA GLN A 254 7.41 -16.87 0.21
C GLN A 254 8.46 -17.96 0.27
N LYS A 255 8.09 -19.17 -0.15
CA LYS A 255 9.06 -20.18 -0.57
C LYS A 255 9.61 -19.84 -1.95
N ALA A 256 10.89 -20.11 -2.20
CA ALA A 256 11.56 -19.77 -3.44
C ALA A 256 10.84 -20.31 -4.68
N LYS A 257 10.38 -21.58 -4.64
CA LYS A 257 9.64 -22.23 -5.73
C LYS A 257 8.33 -21.55 -6.13
N ASP A 258 7.70 -20.84 -5.18
CA ASP A 258 6.39 -20.19 -5.36
C ASP A 258 6.54 -18.69 -5.69
N SER A 259 7.78 -18.19 -5.71
CA SER A 259 8.09 -16.77 -5.86
C SER A 259 8.32 -16.38 -7.33
N ARG A 260 7.76 -15.22 -7.74
CA ARG A 260 8.00 -14.63 -9.07
C ARG A 260 9.18 -13.67 -9.07
N ARG A 261 9.58 -13.19 -7.90
CA ARG A 261 10.71 -12.30 -7.66
C ARG A 261 11.37 -12.75 -6.36
N ILE A 262 12.69 -12.58 -6.28
CA ILE A 262 13.47 -12.77 -5.06
C ILE A 262 14.44 -11.60 -4.95
N TYR A 263 14.33 -10.80 -3.90
CA TYR A 263 15.35 -9.80 -3.54
C TYR A 263 16.53 -10.45 -2.81
N ALA A 264 16.22 -11.32 -1.84
CA ALA A 264 17.20 -12.08 -1.11
C ALA A 264 16.58 -13.33 -0.48
N GLN A 265 17.42 -14.33 -0.23
CA GLN A 265 17.10 -15.46 0.62
C GLN A 265 17.33 -15.07 2.09
N ILE A 266 16.38 -15.41 2.96
CA ILE A 266 16.60 -15.41 4.41
C ILE A 266 17.35 -16.69 4.74
N HIS A 267 18.66 -16.59 4.93
CA HIS A 267 19.51 -17.74 5.21
C HIS A 267 19.34 -18.21 6.65
N HIS A 268 19.40 -17.27 7.60
CA HIS A 268 19.16 -17.54 9.02
C HIS A 268 18.58 -16.32 9.73
N SER A 269 17.82 -16.55 10.79
CA SER A 269 17.29 -15.51 11.68
C SER A 269 17.30 -16.05 13.10
N ARG A 270 17.68 -15.20 14.06
CA ARG A 270 17.70 -15.54 15.48
C ARG A 270 17.33 -14.35 16.35
N ILE A 271 16.48 -14.61 17.33
CA ILE A 271 16.13 -13.69 18.41
C ILE A 271 16.70 -14.21 19.72
N SER A 272 17.31 -13.34 20.53
CA SER A 272 17.77 -13.66 21.89
C SER A 272 17.40 -12.55 22.89
N CYS A 273 17.74 -12.77 24.16
CA CYS A 273 17.59 -11.79 25.22
C CYS A 273 18.88 -11.73 26.04
N ASP A 274 19.32 -10.53 26.40
CA ASP A 274 20.52 -10.28 27.19
C ASP A 274 20.48 -10.91 28.59
N GLY A 275 19.28 -11.14 29.13
CA GLY A 275 19.12 -11.56 30.53
C GLY A 275 19.53 -10.46 31.53
N PHE A 276 20.06 -10.87 32.69
CA PHE A 276 20.49 -9.93 33.73
C PHE A 276 21.84 -9.29 33.40
N LYS A 277 21.90 -7.95 33.49
CA LYS A 277 23.10 -7.17 33.18
C LYS A 277 23.54 -6.33 34.40
N PRO A 278 24.75 -6.54 34.95
CA PRO A 278 25.25 -5.76 36.09
C PRO A 278 25.36 -4.25 35.83
N LYS A 279 25.57 -3.86 34.56
CA LYS A 279 25.68 -2.46 34.12
C LYS A 279 24.31 -1.77 33.91
N GLY A 280 23.21 -2.46 34.21
CA GLY A 280 21.84 -1.94 34.08
C GLY A 280 21.11 -2.42 32.82
N LEU A 281 19.80 -2.17 32.79
CA LEU A 281 18.89 -2.65 31.75
C LEU A 281 19.25 -2.16 30.34
N LEU A 282 19.75 -0.93 30.23
CA LEU A 282 20.05 -0.26 28.95
C LEU A 282 21.44 -0.56 28.39
N SER A 283 22.30 -1.28 29.11
CA SER A 283 23.61 -1.70 28.59
C SER A 283 23.42 -2.81 27.55
N PRO A 284 24.04 -2.81 26.37
CA PRO A 284 23.97 -3.96 25.45
C PRO A 284 24.76 -5.18 25.94
N SER A 285 24.46 -6.39 25.40
CA SER A 285 25.18 -7.65 25.68
C SER A 285 24.99 -8.71 24.58
N GLU A 286 25.60 -8.51 23.41
CA GLU A 286 25.24 -9.26 22.19
C GLU A 286 26.21 -10.41 21.81
N VAL A 287 27.32 -10.60 22.54
CA VAL A 287 28.38 -11.57 22.20
C VAL A 287 27.83 -12.99 21.96
N GLN A 288 26.91 -13.42 22.82
CA GLN A 288 26.38 -14.78 22.78
C GLN A 288 25.48 -15.01 21.55
N LEU A 289 24.70 -14.00 21.15
CA LEU A 289 23.82 -14.09 19.98
C LEU A 289 24.64 -14.34 18.71
N LEU A 290 25.70 -13.56 18.50
CA LEU A 290 26.53 -13.69 17.31
C LEU A 290 27.14 -15.10 17.21
N LYS A 291 27.73 -15.60 18.30
CA LYS A 291 28.30 -16.96 18.32
C LYS A 291 27.27 -18.05 18.02
N GLU A 292 26.08 -17.94 18.59
CA GLU A 292 25.00 -18.90 18.36
C GLU A 292 24.52 -18.90 16.91
N VAL A 293 24.35 -17.73 16.30
CA VAL A 293 23.98 -17.61 14.88
C VAL A 293 24.99 -18.31 14.00
N TYR A 294 26.29 -18.01 14.15
CA TYR A 294 27.33 -18.59 13.28
C TYR A 294 27.55 -20.10 13.53
N ASN A 295 27.25 -20.59 14.73
CA ASN A 295 27.20 -22.04 15.00
C ASN A 295 26.01 -22.73 14.30
N GLU A 296 24.92 -22.02 14.05
CA GLU A 296 23.69 -22.56 13.46
C GLU A 296 23.62 -22.42 11.94
N CYS A 297 24.12 -21.31 11.40
CA CYS A 297 23.86 -20.93 10.01
C CYS A 297 24.84 -21.57 9.01
N GLY A 298 25.97 -22.12 9.45
CA GLY A 298 26.97 -22.71 8.56
C GLY A 298 27.63 -21.71 7.59
N ILE A 299 27.57 -20.41 7.89
CA ILE A 299 28.31 -19.36 7.18
C ILE A 299 29.64 -19.13 7.91
N THR A 300 30.72 -18.99 7.15
CA THR A 300 32.03 -18.63 7.69
C THR A 300 32.18 -17.11 7.75
N PRO A 301 32.95 -16.57 8.71
CA PRO A 301 33.16 -15.13 8.82
C PRO A 301 33.59 -14.48 7.51
N ASP A 302 34.49 -15.07 6.71
CA ASP A 302 34.97 -14.51 5.43
C ASP A 302 33.89 -14.38 4.34
N GLN A 303 32.77 -15.10 4.43
CA GLN A 303 31.67 -15.02 3.46
C GLN A 303 30.82 -13.75 3.65
N VAL A 304 30.86 -13.14 4.83
CA VAL A 304 30.07 -11.94 5.12
C VAL A 304 30.63 -10.76 4.33
N SER A 305 29.82 -10.15 3.48
CA SER A 305 30.23 -9.03 2.64
C SER A 305 30.03 -7.69 3.34
N PHE A 306 28.98 -7.57 4.15
CA PHE A 306 28.60 -6.34 4.84
C PHE A 306 27.82 -6.64 6.11
N VAL A 307 28.05 -5.85 7.17
CA VAL A 307 27.23 -5.83 8.39
C VAL A 307 26.49 -4.50 8.48
N GLU A 308 25.17 -4.57 8.38
CA GLU A 308 24.27 -3.49 8.74
C GLU A 308 24.01 -3.56 10.25
N ALA A 309 24.81 -2.82 11.00
CA ALA A 309 24.78 -2.77 12.46
C ALA A 309 23.49 -2.12 12.98
N HIS A 310 23.13 -2.44 14.21
CA HIS A 310 22.12 -1.70 14.95
C HIS A 310 22.57 -0.25 15.18
N ALA A 311 23.85 -0.06 15.51
CA ALA A 311 24.55 1.17 15.86
C ALA A 311 23.75 2.44 15.61
N ALA A 312 23.29 3.05 16.71
CA ALA A 312 22.33 4.15 16.68
C ALA A 312 22.99 5.52 16.90
N GLY A 313 24.30 5.58 17.14
CA GLY A 313 25.01 6.79 17.55
C GLY A 313 25.07 6.96 19.07
N THR A 314 24.91 5.88 19.82
CA THR A 314 24.95 5.92 21.29
C THR A 314 26.37 5.92 21.82
N LYS A 315 26.58 6.48 23.02
CA LYS A 315 27.93 6.58 23.60
C LYS A 315 28.54 5.19 23.87
N VAL A 316 27.74 4.29 24.44
CA VAL A 316 28.18 2.97 24.92
C VAL A 316 27.83 1.86 23.92
N GLY A 317 26.62 1.88 23.34
CA GLY A 317 26.15 0.80 22.48
C GLY A 317 26.98 0.60 21.22
N ASP A 318 27.28 1.69 20.51
CA ASP A 318 28.09 1.61 19.29
C ASP A 318 29.48 1.01 19.56
N LEU A 319 30.10 1.31 20.71
CA LEU A 319 31.41 0.76 21.07
C LEU A 319 31.34 -0.75 21.32
N GLN A 320 30.35 -1.19 22.10
CA GLN A 320 30.18 -2.61 22.44
C GLN A 320 29.79 -3.44 21.22
N GLU A 321 28.92 -2.93 20.34
CA GLU A 321 28.53 -3.64 19.12
C GLU A 321 29.73 -3.81 18.17
N VAL A 322 30.56 -2.77 18.01
CA VAL A 322 31.79 -2.87 17.21
C VAL A 322 32.77 -3.90 17.79
N GLU A 323 32.91 -3.95 19.11
CA GLU A 323 33.74 -4.95 19.80
C GLU A 323 33.21 -6.38 19.53
N VAL A 324 31.90 -6.59 19.65
CA VAL A 324 31.25 -7.89 19.36
C VAL A 324 31.46 -8.33 17.91
N ILE A 325 31.27 -7.41 16.95
CA ILE A 325 31.47 -7.69 15.52
C ILE A 325 32.95 -7.97 15.22
N ASP A 326 33.88 -7.24 15.85
CA ASP A 326 35.31 -7.47 15.65
C ASP A 326 35.74 -8.84 16.18
N GLU A 327 35.34 -9.20 17.40
CA GLU A 327 35.67 -10.49 18.01
C GLU A 327 35.04 -11.66 17.26
N GLY A 328 33.77 -11.54 16.86
CA GLY A 328 33.03 -12.62 16.21
C GLY A 328 33.31 -12.77 14.73
N LEU A 329 33.76 -11.70 14.06
CA LEU A 329 33.98 -11.70 12.61
C LEU A 329 35.31 -11.06 12.22
N GLY A 330 35.55 -9.80 12.61
CA GLY A 330 36.70 -9.02 12.15
C GLY A 330 38.04 -9.75 12.34
N GLN A 331 38.31 -10.26 13.54
CA GLN A 331 39.54 -10.96 13.91
C GLN A 331 39.69 -12.32 13.24
N LEU A 332 38.59 -12.91 12.77
CA LEU A 332 38.55 -14.23 12.14
C LEU A 332 38.68 -14.16 10.62
N ARG A 333 38.84 -12.96 10.05
CA ARG A 333 38.84 -12.72 8.60
C ARG A 333 40.21 -12.35 8.06
N GLN A 334 40.43 -12.69 6.80
CA GLN A 334 41.62 -12.27 6.05
C GLN A 334 41.45 -10.89 5.40
N LYS A 335 40.21 -10.54 5.03
CA LYS A 335 39.86 -9.25 4.43
C LYS A 335 39.04 -8.41 5.38
N PRO A 336 39.23 -7.08 5.39
CA PRO A 336 38.40 -6.21 6.19
C PRO A 336 36.90 -6.38 5.90
N LEU A 337 36.08 -6.26 6.93
CA LEU A 337 34.62 -6.37 6.84
C LEU A 337 34.01 -4.98 6.71
N LEU A 338 33.14 -4.79 5.72
CA LEU A 338 32.39 -3.54 5.58
C LEU A 338 31.32 -3.47 6.68
N ILE A 339 31.23 -2.33 7.36
CA ILE A 339 30.22 -2.08 8.39
C ILE A 339 29.48 -0.76 8.16
N GLY A 340 28.21 -0.69 8.54
CA GLY A 340 27.40 0.51 8.35
C GLY A 340 26.13 0.52 9.19
N SER A 341 25.40 1.63 9.17
CA SER A 341 24.07 1.76 9.79
C SER A 341 23.28 2.87 9.12
N VAL A 342 22.12 2.49 8.59
CA VAL A 342 21.12 3.36 7.96
C VAL A 342 20.60 4.42 8.92
N LYS A 343 20.70 4.20 10.24
CA LYS A 343 20.22 5.15 11.26
C LYS A 343 20.97 6.47 11.19
N SER A 344 22.19 6.48 10.64
CA SER A 344 22.91 7.74 10.32
C SER A 344 22.22 8.57 9.23
N ASN A 345 21.47 7.95 8.32
CA ASN A 345 20.79 8.61 7.20
C ASN A 345 19.36 9.04 7.55
N VAL A 346 18.61 8.18 8.25
CA VAL A 346 17.18 8.37 8.51
C VAL A 346 16.83 8.66 9.97
N GLY A 347 17.76 8.52 10.90
CA GLY A 347 17.46 8.44 12.32
C GLY A 347 17.00 7.02 12.73
N HIS A 348 16.58 6.88 13.98
CA HIS A 348 16.15 5.60 14.55
C HIS A 348 14.63 5.47 14.49
N ALA A 349 14.13 4.62 13.57
CA ALA A 349 12.70 4.37 13.40
C ALA A 349 12.09 3.36 14.40
N GLU A 350 12.68 3.26 15.60
CA GLU A 350 12.26 2.37 16.70
C GLU A 350 11.80 0.97 16.26
N ALA A 351 10.52 0.60 16.46
CA ALA A 351 9.98 -0.71 16.05
C ALA A 351 10.21 -1.02 14.56
N ALA A 352 10.20 0.01 13.72
CA ALA A 352 10.43 -0.05 12.27
C ALA A 352 11.91 0.13 11.88
N SER A 353 12.84 0.23 12.83
CA SER A 353 14.27 0.33 12.53
C SER A 353 14.78 -0.84 11.70
N GLY A 354 14.28 -2.05 11.97
CA GLY A 354 14.57 -3.23 11.18
C GLY A 354 14.07 -3.13 9.74
N VAL A 355 12.97 -2.41 9.47
CA VAL A 355 12.50 -2.15 8.09
C VAL A 355 13.55 -1.35 7.35
N CYS A 356 14.06 -0.26 7.93
CA CYS A 356 15.09 0.57 7.30
C CYS A 356 16.37 -0.23 7.00
N SER A 357 16.83 -1.03 7.96
CA SER A 357 18.07 -1.82 7.82
C SER A 357 17.92 -2.93 6.78
N VAL A 358 16.80 -3.67 6.78
CA VAL A 358 16.52 -4.69 5.75
C VAL A 358 16.39 -4.05 4.37
N MET A 359 15.67 -2.94 4.25
CA MET A 359 15.47 -2.29 2.96
C MET A 359 16.79 -1.80 2.37
N LYS A 360 17.67 -1.19 3.18
CA LYS A 360 19.04 -0.84 2.74
C LYS A 360 19.85 -2.07 2.31
N ALA A 361 19.78 -3.16 3.06
CA ALA A 361 20.49 -4.40 2.73
C ALA A 361 19.98 -5.04 1.42
N LEU A 362 18.66 -5.14 1.23
CA LEU A 362 18.07 -5.66 0.00
C LEU A 362 18.45 -4.79 -1.21
N LEU A 363 18.39 -3.47 -1.07
CA LEU A 363 18.80 -2.57 -2.14
C LEU A 363 20.30 -2.64 -2.42
N ALA A 364 21.12 -2.87 -1.40
CA ALA A 364 22.56 -3.10 -1.58
C ALA A 364 22.84 -4.39 -2.35
N ILE A 365 22.11 -5.48 -2.05
CA ILE A 365 22.16 -6.74 -2.81
C ILE A 365 21.70 -6.50 -4.26
N GLU A 366 20.56 -5.83 -4.45
CA GLU A 366 20.02 -5.57 -5.79
C GLU A 366 20.97 -4.76 -6.66
N ASN A 367 21.75 -3.82 -6.09
CA ASN A 367 22.58 -2.89 -6.86
C ASN A 367 24.09 -3.18 -6.76
N ASP A 368 24.51 -4.23 -6.05
CA ASP A 368 25.91 -4.52 -5.68
C ASP A 368 26.67 -3.33 -5.08
N VAL A 369 25.98 -2.48 -4.32
CA VAL A 369 26.57 -1.26 -3.74
C VAL A 369 26.04 -1.05 -2.34
N VAL A 370 26.93 -0.79 -1.38
CA VAL A 370 26.55 -0.31 -0.06
C VAL A 370 26.53 1.22 -0.07
N ALA A 371 25.40 1.79 0.37
CA ALA A 371 25.22 3.22 0.49
C ALA A 371 26.00 3.81 1.69
N PRO A 372 26.50 5.06 1.58
CA PRO A 372 27.32 5.69 2.60
C PRO A 372 26.57 6.00 3.90
N ASN A 373 27.22 5.70 5.03
CA ASN A 373 26.93 6.24 6.35
C ASN A 373 27.27 7.73 6.40
N LEU A 374 26.49 8.47 7.20
CA LEU A 374 26.71 9.89 7.44
C LEU A 374 27.40 10.15 8.78
N HIS A 375 27.84 11.39 8.95
CA HIS A 375 28.27 11.98 10.23
C HIS A 375 29.54 11.42 10.88
N LEU A 376 30.18 10.40 10.30
CA LEU A 376 31.48 9.92 10.77
C LEU A 376 32.62 10.84 10.32
N LYS A 377 33.11 11.68 11.23
CA LYS A 377 34.28 12.55 11.03
C LYS A 377 35.54 11.97 11.67
N LYS A 378 35.42 11.44 12.88
CA LYS A 378 36.51 10.82 13.63
C LYS A 378 35.97 9.63 14.42
N VAL A 379 36.58 8.47 14.23
CA VAL A 379 36.20 7.24 14.93
C VAL A 379 36.38 7.42 16.44
N LYS A 380 35.42 6.92 17.22
CA LYS A 380 35.50 6.91 18.68
C LYS A 380 36.66 6.04 19.16
N LYS A 381 37.48 6.60 20.07
CA LYS A 381 38.60 5.88 20.68
C LYS A 381 38.14 4.58 21.35
N GLY A 382 38.86 3.49 21.09
CA GLY A 382 38.60 2.17 21.67
C GLY A 382 37.77 1.25 20.77
N MET A 383 37.33 1.71 19.60
CA MET A 383 36.78 0.87 18.55
C MET A 383 37.91 0.14 17.79
N VAL A 384 38.62 -0.75 18.49
CA VAL A 384 39.88 -1.36 18.03
C VAL A 384 39.76 -1.99 16.64
N GLY A 385 38.67 -2.71 16.35
CA GLY A 385 38.44 -3.30 15.03
C GLY A 385 38.43 -2.30 13.88
N ILE A 386 37.91 -1.08 14.12
CA ILE A 386 37.92 0.01 13.13
C ILE A 386 39.30 0.70 13.10
N GLU A 387 39.89 0.96 14.26
CA GLU A 387 41.21 1.60 14.39
C GLU A 387 42.32 0.78 13.72
N GLU A 388 42.24 -0.55 13.82
CA GLU A 388 43.19 -1.51 13.22
C GLU A 388 42.83 -1.92 11.78
N GLY A 389 41.73 -1.36 11.23
CA GLY A 389 41.33 -1.57 9.84
C GLY A 389 40.74 -2.94 9.51
N ARG A 390 40.36 -3.74 10.52
CA ARG A 390 39.62 -5.00 10.32
C ARG A 390 38.16 -4.75 9.96
N LEU A 391 37.57 -3.69 10.50
CA LEU A 391 36.23 -3.23 10.19
C LEU A 391 36.32 -1.89 9.45
N LEU A 392 35.63 -1.76 8.31
CA LEU A 392 35.65 -0.57 7.47
C LEU A 392 34.27 0.08 7.42
N PRO A 393 34.04 1.18 8.16
CA PRO A 393 32.84 1.98 8.02
C PRO A 393 32.65 2.49 6.58
N VAL A 394 31.50 2.21 5.99
CA VAL A 394 31.18 2.62 4.63
C VAL A 394 30.79 4.10 4.61
N THR A 395 31.74 5.01 4.35
CA THR A 395 31.49 6.48 4.31
C THR A 395 31.33 7.05 2.90
N LYS A 396 31.52 6.20 1.88
CA LYS A 396 31.30 6.50 0.45
C LYS A 396 30.61 5.29 -0.20
N LYS A 397 30.06 5.45 -1.39
CA LYS A 397 29.54 4.32 -2.18
C LYS A 397 30.64 3.26 -2.35
N THR A 398 30.37 2.03 -1.92
CA THR A 398 31.33 0.93 -1.96
C THR A 398 30.67 -0.28 -2.62
N PHE A 399 31.32 -0.86 -3.64
CA PHE A 399 30.78 -2.00 -4.36
C PHE A 399 30.95 -3.31 -3.55
N LEU A 400 29.97 -4.19 -3.68
CA LEU A 400 30.05 -5.57 -3.19
C LEU A 400 30.73 -6.44 -4.25
N GLU A 401 31.70 -7.27 -3.85
CA GLU A 401 32.48 -8.11 -4.76
C GLU A 401 32.02 -9.57 -4.73
N GLY A 402 32.14 -10.26 -5.89
CA GLY A 402 31.89 -11.70 -6.04
C GLY A 402 30.42 -12.07 -6.29
N ASP A 403 30.17 -13.37 -6.47
CA ASP A 403 28.85 -13.98 -6.75
C ASP A 403 28.11 -14.51 -5.50
N ASP A 404 28.79 -14.61 -4.35
CA ASP A 404 28.20 -14.98 -3.06
C ASP A 404 28.18 -13.79 -2.07
N VAL A 405 27.22 -12.88 -2.25
CA VAL A 405 27.01 -11.76 -1.31
C VAL A 405 26.16 -12.22 -0.13
N VAL A 406 26.69 -12.02 1.08
CA VAL A 406 26.00 -12.26 2.35
C VAL A 406 25.99 -10.97 3.16
N ILE A 407 24.81 -10.54 3.58
CA ILE A 407 24.63 -9.37 4.44
C ILE A 407 24.08 -9.80 5.78
N GLU A 408 24.78 -9.40 6.84
CA GLU A 408 24.32 -9.51 8.22
C GLU A 408 23.58 -8.23 8.61
N ILE A 409 22.51 -8.38 9.39
CA ILE A 409 21.74 -7.26 9.92
C ILE A 409 21.49 -7.47 11.41
N ASN A 410 21.91 -6.49 12.20
CA ASN A 410 21.72 -6.43 13.64
C ASN A 410 20.64 -5.42 13.99
N ASN A 411 19.77 -5.77 14.94
CA ASN A 411 18.77 -4.85 15.46
C ASN A 411 18.42 -5.17 16.91
N PHE A 412 18.65 -4.21 17.81
CA PHE A 412 18.61 -4.46 19.25
C PHE A 412 17.59 -3.55 19.94
N GLY A 413 16.74 -4.14 20.77
CA GLY A 413 15.77 -3.45 21.61
C GLY A 413 16.45 -2.94 22.88
N PHE A 414 16.17 -1.72 23.30
CA PHE A 414 16.77 -1.13 24.50
C PHE A 414 16.54 -1.95 25.79
N GLY A 415 15.49 -2.78 25.83
CA GLY A 415 15.21 -3.73 26.92
C GLY A 415 16.05 -5.02 26.89
N GLY A 416 16.93 -5.19 25.90
CA GLY A 416 17.82 -6.34 25.74
C GLY A 416 17.28 -7.47 24.88
N SER A 417 16.19 -7.27 24.13
CA SER A 417 15.76 -8.23 23.09
C SER A 417 16.49 -7.94 21.79
N ASN A 418 17.24 -8.93 21.30
CA ASN A 418 18.15 -8.75 20.18
C ASN A 418 17.74 -9.60 19.00
N GLY A 419 17.85 -9.05 17.79
CA GLY A 419 17.58 -9.75 16.55
C GLY A 419 18.77 -9.70 15.62
N HIS A 420 19.02 -10.84 14.98
CA HIS A 420 20.08 -11.02 14.01
C HIS A 420 19.54 -11.75 12.78
N LEU A 421 19.83 -11.22 11.60
CA LEU A 421 19.34 -11.71 10.32
C LEU A 421 20.49 -11.84 9.33
N ILE A 422 20.59 -12.99 8.67
CA ILE A 422 21.53 -13.24 7.58
C ILE A 422 20.74 -13.34 6.28
N LEU A 423 21.02 -12.40 5.37
CA LEU A 423 20.50 -12.41 4.00
C LEU A 423 21.57 -12.90 3.04
N LYS A 424 21.19 -13.80 2.13
CA LYS A 424 22.05 -14.26 1.04
C LYS A 424 21.48 -13.81 -0.30
N ARG A 425 22.34 -13.32 -1.19
CA ARG A 425 21.95 -12.99 -2.57
C ARG A 425 21.48 -14.25 -3.29
N PHE A 426 20.35 -14.13 -4.00
CA PHE A 426 19.87 -15.15 -4.92
C PHE A 426 20.50 -14.93 -6.29
N VAL A 427 21.31 -15.88 -6.77
CA VAL A 427 22.09 -15.72 -8.00
C VAL A 427 21.24 -16.08 -9.22
N ARG A 428 20.59 -15.07 -9.79
CA ARG A 428 20.07 -15.10 -11.15
C ARG A 428 20.37 -13.79 -11.84
N ASN A 429 21.47 -13.79 -12.58
CA ASN A 429 21.91 -12.64 -13.36
C ASN A 429 21.16 -12.59 -14.69
N LYS A 430 20.92 -11.37 -15.17
CA LYS A 430 20.34 -11.12 -16.49
C LYS A 430 21.20 -11.76 -17.58
N SER A 431 20.61 -12.62 -18.42
CA SER A 431 21.34 -13.25 -19.53
C SER A 431 21.53 -12.24 -20.68
N GLN A 432 22.78 -12.01 -21.10
CA GLN A 432 23.13 -11.00 -22.12
C GLN A 432 22.42 -11.20 -23.48
N GLU A 433 21.92 -12.40 -23.78
CA GLU A 433 21.36 -12.76 -25.10
C GLU A 433 19.83 -12.66 -25.20
N ARG A 434 19.07 -12.48 -24.11
CA ARG A 434 17.58 -12.52 -24.15
C ARG A 434 16.87 -11.26 -23.63
N GLU A 435 17.60 -10.24 -23.20
CA GLU A 435 17.09 -9.33 -22.15
C GLU A 435 17.36 -7.84 -22.40
N VAL A 436 17.12 -7.40 -23.62
CA VAL A 436 16.82 -6.00 -23.96
C VAL A 436 15.43 -6.04 -24.59
N MET A 437 14.56 -5.04 -24.39
CA MET A 437 13.33 -4.92 -25.20
C MET A 437 13.71 -5.15 -26.67
N ASP A 438 13.29 -6.28 -27.22
CA ASP A 438 13.49 -6.59 -28.63
C ASP A 438 12.60 -5.64 -29.45
N ASP A 439 12.70 -5.71 -30.77
CA ASP A 439 11.80 -4.93 -31.64
C ASP A 439 10.34 -5.43 -31.58
N PHE A 440 10.02 -6.45 -30.76
CA PHE A 440 8.68 -7.00 -30.65
C PHE A 440 7.82 -6.19 -29.67
N PRO A 441 6.75 -5.53 -30.14
CA PRO A 441 5.94 -4.67 -29.31
C PRO A 441 5.16 -5.45 -28.25
N ARG A 442 5.16 -4.95 -27.02
CA ARG A 442 4.45 -5.54 -25.88
C ARG A 442 3.36 -4.59 -25.39
N LEU A 443 2.13 -5.07 -25.40
CA LEU A 443 0.99 -4.44 -24.76
C LEU A 443 1.11 -4.57 -23.23
N VAL A 444 1.03 -3.45 -22.53
CA VAL A 444 0.97 -3.39 -21.07
C VAL A 444 -0.32 -2.72 -20.67
N CYS A 445 -1.14 -3.43 -19.90
CA CYS A 445 -2.39 -2.94 -19.34
C CYS A 445 -2.23 -2.73 -17.84
N VAL A 446 -2.70 -1.57 -17.35
CA VAL A 446 -2.69 -1.21 -15.93
C VAL A 446 -4.04 -0.63 -15.52
N SER A 447 -4.37 -0.72 -14.25
CA SER A 447 -5.55 -0.08 -13.67
C SER A 447 -5.20 0.67 -12.40
N GLY A 448 -6.04 1.64 -12.03
CA GLY A 448 -5.79 2.49 -10.88
C GLY A 448 -7.04 3.09 -10.23
N ARG A 449 -6.82 3.76 -9.11
CA ARG A 449 -7.85 4.41 -8.29
C ARG A 449 -8.35 5.73 -8.87
N THR A 450 -7.49 6.44 -9.57
CA THR A 450 -7.77 7.71 -10.23
C THR A 450 -7.26 7.68 -11.67
N GLU A 451 -7.76 8.59 -12.50
CA GLU A 451 -7.24 8.80 -13.85
C GLU A 451 -5.74 9.16 -13.81
N GLU A 452 -5.37 10.08 -12.91
CA GLU A 452 -3.99 10.53 -12.72
C GLU A 452 -3.05 9.41 -12.28
N ALA A 453 -3.52 8.50 -11.43
CA ALA A 453 -2.76 7.31 -11.02
C ALA A 453 -2.35 6.48 -12.25
N VAL A 454 -3.30 6.20 -13.14
CA VAL A 454 -3.04 5.43 -14.36
C VAL A 454 -2.08 6.19 -15.29
N ILE A 455 -2.30 7.49 -15.51
CA ILE A 455 -1.41 8.32 -16.35
C ILE A 455 0.02 8.28 -15.80
N THR A 456 0.18 8.46 -14.49
CA THR A 456 1.50 8.51 -13.87
C THR A 456 2.19 7.15 -13.94
N THR A 457 1.46 6.06 -13.76
CA THR A 457 1.99 4.70 -13.93
C THR A 457 2.45 4.46 -15.37
N LEU A 458 1.62 4.81 -16.37
CA LEU A 458 1.98 4.65 -17.79
C LEU A 458 3.20 5.48 -18.18
N LYS A 459 3.27 6.76 -17.76
CA LYS A 459 4.43 7.62 -17.97
C LYS A 459 5.70 7.07 -17.29
N GLY A 460 5.55 6.54 -16.07
CA GLY A 460 6.65 5.93 -15.33
C GLY A 460 7.24 4.70 -16.04
N LEU A 461 6.41 3.91 -16.71
CA LEU A 461 6.84 2.78 -17.54
C LEU A 461 7.61 3.23 -18.79
N ASN A 462 7.33 4.43 -19.31
CA ASN A 462 8.06 5.00 -20.44
C ASN A 462 9.39 5.66 -20.05
N GLY A 463 9.51 6.17 -18.82
CA GLY A 463 10.71 6.85 -18.32
C GLY A 463 11.80 5.93 -17.74
N LYS A 464 11.47 4.67 -17.40
CA LYS A 464 12.40 3.68 -16.84
C LYS A 464 12.83 2.67 -17.92
N GLN A 465 14.02 2.06 -17.78
CA GLN A 465 14.36 0.85 -18.54
C GLN A 465 13.44 -0.29 -18.08
N VAL A 466 12.32 -0.48 -18.78
CA VAL A 466 11.42 -1.61 -18.59
C VAL A 466 11.89 -2.74 -19.50
N ASP A 467 12.11 -3.92 -18.93
CA ASP A 467 12.49 -5.13 -19.65
C ASP A 467 11.36 -6.17 -19.68
N VAL A 468 11.61 -7.29 -20.35
CA VAL A 468 10.63 -8.36 -20.54
C VAL A 468 10.22 -9.01 -19.22
N GLU A 469 11.14 -9.14 -18.27
CA GLU A 469 10.86 -9.73 -16.96
C GLU A 469 9.96 -8.81 -16.12
N HIS A 470 10.21 -7.51 -16.14
CA HIS A 470 9.37 -6.50 -15.51
C HIS A 470 7.97 -6.46 -16.13
N VAL A 471 7.86 -6.48 -17.46
CA VAL A 471 6.56 -6.61 -18.15
C VAL A 471 5.84 -7.89 -17.74
N GLY A 472 6.57 -9.00 -17.59
CA GLY A 472 6.02 -10.26 -17.09
C GLY A 472 5.42 -10.14 -15.70
N LEU A 473 6.08 -9.44 -14.76
CA LEU A 473 5.51 -9.15 -13.44
C LEU A 473 4.25 -8.29 -13.53
N ILE A 474 4.26 -7.23 -14.35
CA ILE A 474 3.10 -6.37 -14.56
C ILE A 474 1.93 -7.18 -15.12
N HIS A 475 2.17 -8.07 -16.10
CA HIS A 475 1.15 -8.96 -16.63
C HIS A 475 0.60 -9.93 -15.58
N GLN A 476 1.42 -10.41 -14.64
CA GLN A 476 0.95 -11.24 -13.53
C GLN A 476 0.10 -10.46 -12.54
N VAL A 477 0.48 -9.22 -12.22
CA VAL A 477 -0.27 -8.32 -11.35
C VAL A 477 -1.62 -7.97 -11.97
N PHE A 478 -1.67 -7.60 -13.25
CA PHE A 478 -2.90 -7.17 -13.93
C PHE A 478 -3.59 -8.27 -14.75
N LYS A 479 -3.26 -9.55 -14.54
CA LYS A 479 -3.97 -10.68 -15.19
C LYS A 479 -5.45 -10.73 -14.82
N ARG A 480 -5.83 -10.10 -13.71
CA ARG A 480 -7.20 -9.90 -13.23
C ARG A 480 -7.40 -8.44 -12.87
N ASN A 481 -8.66 -8.00 -12.85
CA ASN A 481 -8.99 -6.68 -12.34
C ASN A 481 -8.79 -6.64 -10.83
N ILE A 482 -7.96 -5.70 -10.37
CA ILE A 482 -7.89 -5.37 -8.96
C ILE A 482 -9.21 -4.74 -8.54
N SER A 483 -9.85 -5.32 -7.52
CA SER A 483 -11.09 -4.79 -6.95
C SER A 483 -10.93 -3.33 -6.57
N ALA A 484 -11.94 -2.52 -6.83
CA ALA A 484 -11.90 -1.07 -6.64
C ALA A 484 -10.88 -0.31 -7.53
N HIS A 485 -10.38 -0.85 -8.64
CA HIS A 485 -9.73 0.00 -9.66
C HIS A 485 -10.73 0.40 -10.76
N PRO A 486 -11.33 1.61 -10.69
CA PRO A 486 -12.26 2.07 -11.70
C PRO A 486 -11.59 2.53 -13.00
N TYR A 487 -10.35 3.02 -12.97
CA TYR A 487 -9.69 3.54 -14.17
C TYR A 487 -8.78 2.48 -14.78
N ARG A 488 -8.74 2.45 -16.11
CA ARG A 488 -7.89 1.54 -16.89
C ARG A 488 -7.12 2.31 -17.94
N GLY A 489 -5.91 1.85 -18.23
CA GLY A 489 -5.05 2.40 -19.27
C GLY A 489 -4.16 1.33 -19.85
N PHE A 490 -3.68 1.56 -21.07
CA PHE A 490 -2.66 0.72 -21.66
C PHE A 490 -1.61 1.54 -22.40
N THR A 491 -0.43 0.94 -22.56
CA THR A 491 0.65 1.41 -23.40
C THR A 491 1.19 0.25 -24.23
N ILE A 492 1.78 0.56 -25.38
CA ILE A 492 2.55 -0.39 -26.19
C ILE A 492 4.01 0.00 -26.09
N LEU A 493 4.82 -0.92 -25.56
CA LEU A 493 6.25 -0.75 -25.40
C LEU A 493 6.99 -1.45 -26.55
N SER A 494 7.80 -0.71 -27.30
CA SER A 494 8.74 -1.24 -28.29
C SER A 494 9.95 -0.31 -28.41
N LYS A 495 11.02 -0.74 -29.08
CA LYS A 495 12.18 0.13 -29.38
C LYS A 495 11.88 1.30 -30.33
N LYS A 496 10.90 1.15 -31.22
CA LYS A 496 10.65 2.07 -32.36
C LYS A 496 9.42 2.95 -32.16
N GLN A 497 8.49 2.52 -31.32
CA GLN A 497 7.20 3.16 -31.15
C GLN A 497 6.72 3.04 -29.70
N HIS A 498 6.22 4.16 -29.19
CA HIS A 498 5.49 4.24 -27.95
C HIS A 498 4.12 4.80 -28.25
N LEU A 499 3.08 4.04 -27.92
CA LEU A 499 1.70 4.49 -28.03
C LEU A 499 1.07 4.43 -26.65
N GLU A 500 0.92 5.59 -26.03
CA GLU A 500 0.12 5.75 -24.83
C GLU A 500 -1.34 6.04 -25.21
N THR A 501 -2.27 5.53 -24.42
CA THR A 501 -3.68 5.89 -24.52
C THR A 501 -4.15 6.64 -23.28
N SER A 502 -5.10 7.55 -23.47
CA SER A 502 -5.78 8.21 -22.35
C SER A 502 -6.51 7.17 -21.50
N PRO A 503 -6.41 7.25 -20.17
CA PRO A 503 -7.16 6.35 -19.30
C PRO A 503 -8.66 6.50 -19.53
N TYR A 504 -9.39 5.44 -19.25
CA TYR A 504 -10.83 5.38 -19.42
C TYR A 504 -11.50 4.77 -18.20
N PHE A 505 -12.66 5.33 -17.83
CA PHE A 505 -13.56 4.76 -16.85
C PHE A 505 -14.57 3.86 -17.60
N PRO A 506 -14.47 2.53 -17.49
CA PRO A 506 -15.37 1.62 -18.19
C PRO A 506 -16.78 1.64 -17.60
N SER A 507 -17.76 1.29 -18.44
CA SER A 507 -19.11 1.00 -17.96
C SER A 507 -19.11 -0.21 -17.03
N ILE A 508 -20.05 -0.24 -16.07
CA ILE A 508 -20.18 -1.33 -15.06
C ILE A 508 -20.26 -2.71 -15.73
N GLN A 509 -20.99 -2.79 -16.85
CA GLN A 509 -20.97 -3.94 -17.73
C GLN A 509 -20.19 -3.59 -19.00
N PRO A 510 -19.17 -4.38 -19.38
CA PRO A 510 -18.45 -4.13 -20.62
C PRO A 510 -19.40 -4.33 -21.81
N PRO A 511 -19.37 -3.44 -22.83
CA PRO A 511 -20.19 -3.61 -24.01
C PRO A 511 -19.86 -4.95 -24.68
N PRO A 512 -20.87 -5.65 -25.23
CA PRO A 512 -20.63 -6.87 -25.97
C PRO A 512 -19.70 -6.57 -27.15
N PHE A 513 -18.77 -7.47 -27.45
CA PHE A 513 -17.93 -7.34 -28.64
C PHE A 513 -18.16 -8.51 -29.58
N TYR A 514 -18.04 -8.23 -30.87
CA TYR A 514 -18.21 -9.14 -31.98
C TYR A 514 -16.91 -9.18 -32.77
N ILE A 515 -16.59 -10.31 -33.38
CA ILE A 515 -15.40 -10.45 -34.22
C ILE A 515 -15.85 -10.59 -35.67
N LYS A 516 -15.31 -9.80 -36.58
CA LYS A 516 -15.50 -9.99 -38.01
C LYS A 516 -14.23 -10.62 -38.59
N PHE A 517 -14.32 -11.87 -39.02
CA PHE A 517 -13.22 -12.51 -39.73
C PHE A 517 -13.38 -12.29 -41.24
N GLY A 518 -12.45 -11.54 -41.82
CA GLY A 518 -12.32 -11.46 -43.27
C GLY A 518 -11.46 -12.55 -43.85
N ASN A 519 -11.43 -12.56 -45.17
CA ASN A 519 -10.53 -13.40 -45.93
C ASN A 519 -9.14 -12.77 -45.98
N PHE A 520 -8.07 -13.54 -45.73
CA PHE A 520 -6.66 -13.09 -45.83
C PHE A 520 -6.06 -13.32 -47.24
N ASP A 521 -6.90 -13.36 -48.27
CA ASP A 521 -6.59 -13.92 -49.60
C ASP A 521 -5.31 -13.34 -50.24
N LEU A 522 -4.98 -12.07 -49.97
CA LEU A 522 -3.82 -11.37 -50.53
C LEU A 522 -2.73 -11.01 -49.49
N SER A 523 -2.98 -11.22 -48.20
CA SER A 523 -2.17 -10.67 -47.11
C SER A 523 -1.80 -11.66 -46.01
N TYR A 524 -2.23 -12.92 -46.12
CA TYR A 524 -1.96 -13.94 -45.11
C TYR A 524 -0.45 -14.10 -44.80
N LYS A 525 0.44 -13.85 -45.77
CA LYS A 525 1.89 -13.93 -45.57
C LYS A 525 2.40 -12.86 -44.61
N SER A 526 2.10 -11.59 -44.88
CA SER A 526 2.53 -10.48 -44.03
C SER A 526 1.89 -10.55 -42.65
N VAL A 527 0.58 -10.82 -42.60
CA VAL A 527 -0.17 -10.98 -41.35
C VAL A 527 0.37 -12.17 -40.55
N GLY A 528 0.57 -13.33 -41.20
CA GLY A 528 1.12 -14.52 -40.56
C GLY A 528 2.56 -14.34 -40.10
N MET A 529 3.40 -13.60 -40.83
CA MET A 529 4.75 -13.24 -40.39
C MET A 529 4.72 -12.43 -39.10
N TYR A 530 3.84 -11.43 -38.99
CA TYR A 530 3.69 -10.69 -37.74
C TYR A 530 3.22 -11.59 -36.58
N PHE A 531 2.18 -12.39 -36.81
CA PHE A 531 1.65 -13.25 -35.76
C PHE A 531 2.62 -14.38 -35.35
N SER A 532 3.58 -14.74 -36.19
CA SER A 532 4.63 -15.71 -35.85
C SER A 532 5.54 -15.30 -34.70
N ASN A 533 5.53 -14.02 -34.32
CA ASN A 533 6.20 -13.55 -33.11
C ASN A 533 5.50 -14.02 -31.83
N PHE A 534 4.21 -14.42 -31.89
CA PHE A 534 3.49 -14.96 -30.74
C PHE A 534 3.64 -16.49 -30.67
N PRO A 535 4.13 -17.07 -29.54
CA PRO A 535 4.38 -18.51 -29.41
C PRO A 535 3.16 -19.40 -29.68
N VAL A 536 1.97 -18.95 -29.27
CA VAL A 536 0.70 -19.66 -29.47
C VAL A 536 0.44 -19.86 -30.97
N PHE A 537 0.64 -18.81 -31.78
CA PHE A 537 0.44 -18.88 -33.22
C PHE A 537 1.41 -19.85 -33.87
N THR A 538 2.70 -19.75 -33.53
CA THR A 538 3.76 -20.63 -34.08
C THR A 538 3.49 -22.09 -33.73
N THR A 539 3.10 -22.38 -32.49
CA THR A 539 2.70 -23.73 -32.05
C THR A 539 1.51 -24.26 -32.85
N THR A 540 0.51 -23.42 -33.14
CA THR A 540 -0.63 -23.83 -33.98
C THR A 540 -0.20 -24.08 -35.42
N MET A 541 0.67 -23.25 -36.00
CA MET A 541 1.21 -23.44 -37.35
C MET A 541 2.04 -24.73 -37.49
N GLU A 542 2.77 -25.13 -36.45
CA GLU A 542 3.49 -26.41 -36.39
C GLU A 542 2.54 -27.61 -36.33
N LYS A 543 1.46 -27.52 -35.55
CA LYS A 543 0.40 -28.54 -35.52
C LYS A 543 -0.26 -28.69 -36.89
N ILE A 544 -0.59 -27.58 -37.56
CA ILE A 544 -1.15 -27.58 -38.91
C ILE A 544 -0.14 -28.20 -39.90
N SER A 545 1.14 -27.84 -39.78
CA SER A 545 2.22 -28.40 -40.61
C SER A 545 2.29 -29.92 -40.52
N THR A 546 2.13 -30.45 -39.30
CA THR A 546 2.10 -31.89 -39.03
C THR A 546 0.86 -32.55 -39.63
N ILE A 547 -0.32 -31.93 -39.51
CA ILE A 547 -1.59 -32.46 -40.06
C ILE A 547 -1.55 -32.51 -41.58
N LEU A 548 -0.99 -31.49 -42.24
CA LEU A 548 -0.93 -31.38 -43.70
C LEU A 548 0.30 -32.05 -44.31
N ASN A 549 1.25 -32.52 -43.49
CA ASN A 549 2.57 -33.00 -43.91
C ASN A 549 3.30 -31.99 -44.83
N LYS A 550 3.21 -30.70 -44.49
CA LYS A 550 3.80 -29.57 -45.24
C LYS A 550 4.35 -28.56 -44.26
N ASN A 551 5.47 -27.91 -44.56
CA ASN A 551 6.02 -26.86 -43.71
C ASN A 551 5.27 -25.53 -43.96
N MET A 552 4.27 -25.26 -43.11
CA MET A 552 3.44 -24.06 -43.23
C MET A 552 4.15 -22.78 -42.77
N MET A 553 5.20 -22.88 -41.95
CA MET A 553 6.00 -21.72 -41.55
C MET A 553 6.82 -21.19 -42.74
N ASN A 554 7.42 -22.08 -43.54
CA ASN A 554 8.13 -21.69 -44.76
C ASN A 554 7.23 -20.97 -45.78
N LEU A 555 5.93 -21.26 -45.79
CA LEU A 555 4.94 -20.60 -46.65
C LEU A 555 4.81 -19.09 -46.34
N LEU A 556 5.03 -18.69 -45.09
CA LEU A 556 4.99 -17.30 -44.65
C LEU A 556 6.24 -16.52 -45.11
N TYR A 557 7.42 -17.17 -45.07
CA TYR A 557 8.71 -16.52 -45.34
C TYR A 557 9.18 -16.57 -46.81
N HIS A 558 8.75 -17.55 -47.61
CA HIS A 558 9.22 -17.72 -48.99
C HIS A 558 8.19 -17.31 -50.05
N LYS A 559 8.67 -16.64 -51.12
CA LYS A 559 7.87 -16.27 -52.32
C LYS A 559 7.60 -17.45 -53.27
N ASN A 560 8.07 -18.66 -52.97
CA ASN A 560 7.99 -19.79 -53.92
C ASN A 560 6.54 -20.26 -54.14
N LYS A 561 6.09 -20.23 -55.40
CA LYS A 561 4.71 -20.55 -55.85
C LYS A 561 4.28 -22.01 -55.69
N ASN A 562 5.15 -22.93 -55.26
CA ASN A 562 4.94 -24.38 -55.40
C ASN A 562 4.76 -25.18 -54.08
N CYS A 563 4.55 -24.54 -52.91
CA CYS A 563 4.50 -25.27 -51.63
C CYS A 563 3.07 -25.65 -51.16
N CYS A 564 2.06 -24.79 -51.37
CA CYS A 564 0.66 -25.04 -51.00
C CYS A 564 -0.28 -24.03 -51.69
N ASP A 565 -1.58 -24.33 -51.75
CA ASP A 565 -2.63 -23.42 -52.22
C ASP A 565 -2.73 -22.20 -51.28
N ASP A 566 -2.83 -20.98 -51.83
CA ASP A 566 -2.93 -19.73 -51.06
C ASP A 566 -4.15 -19.72 -50.13
N ASN A 567 -5.24 -20.40 -50.50
CA ASN A 567 -6.43 -20.57 -49.65
C ASN A 567 -6.14 -21.41 -48.40
N ILE A 568 -5.26 -22.43 -48.53
CA ILE A 568 -4.80 -23.24 -47.38
C ILE A 568 -3.89 -22.41 -46.49
N GLY A 569 -3.06 -21.53 -47.07
CA GLY A 569 -2.27 -20.54 -46.32
C GLY A 569 -3.15 -19.59 -45.50
N ALA A 570 -4.14 -18.98 -46.15
CA ALA A 570 -5.07 -18.04 -45.53
C ALA A 570 -5.84 -18.67 -44.36
N ILE A 571 -6.42 -19.86 -44.53
CA ILE A 571 -7.14 -20.52 -43.42
C ILE A 571 -6.21 -20.95 -42.29
N SER A 572 -4.97 -21.33 -42.58
CA SER A 572 -4.02 -21.72 -41.53
C SER A 572 -3.69 -20.53 -40.62
N VAL A 573 -3.48 -19.35 -41.21
CA VAL A 573 -3.30 -18.09 -40.46
C VAL A 573 -4.56 -17.74 -39.67
N GLN A 574 -5.76 -17.88 -40.26
CA GLN A 574 -7.02 -17.68 -39.53
C GLN A 574 -7.14 -18.58 -38.30
N LEU A 575 -6.82 -19.87 -38.42
CA LEU A 575 -6.88 -20.83 -37.31
C LEU A 575 -5.83 -20.52 -36.23
N GLY A 576 -4.64 -20.06 -36.62
CA GLY A 576 -3.64 -19.54 -35.69
C GLY A 576 -4.13 -18.33 -34.89
N VAL A 577 -4.79 -17.37 -35.54
CA VAL A 577 -5.41 -16.21 -34.87
C VAL A 577 -6.57 -16.63 -33.97
N VAL A 578 -7.35 -17.65 -34.35
CA VAL A 578 -8.40 -18.21 -33.49
C VAL A 578 -7.82 -18.78 -32.19
N ASP A 579 -6.72 -19.53 -32.26
CA ASP A 579 -6.07 -20.06 -31.05
C ASP A 579 -5.44 -18.95 -30.19
N LEU A 580 -4.90 -17.89 -30.79
CA LEU A 580 -4.48 -16.69 -30.05
C LEU A 580 -5.64 -16.07 -29.25
N LEU A 581 -6.80 -15.89 -29.89
CA LEU A 581 -7.98 -15.33 -29.23
C LEU A 581 -8.51 -16.22 -28.10
N LYS A 582 -8.41 -17.55 -28.24
CA LYS A 582 -8.77 -18.51 -27.18
C LYS A 582 -7.85 -18.37 -25.98
N GLU A 583 -6.54 -18.27 -26.19
CA GLU A 583 -5.56 -18.11 -25.10
C GLU A 583 -5.73 -16.79 -24.33
N LEU A 584 -6.17 -15.73 -25.01
CA LEU A 584 -6.51 -14.45 -24.38
C LEU A 584 -7.78 -14.51 -23.51
N GLU A 585 -8.51 -15.63 -23.52
CA GLU A 585 -9.78 -15.87 -22.80
C GLU A 585 -10.86 -14.82 -23.08
N LEU A 586 -10.81 -14.22 -24.28
CA LEU A 586 -11.80 -13.26 -24.74
C LEU A 586 -13.08 -14.00 -25.19
N LYS A 587 -14.24 -13.55 -24.73
CA LYS A 587 -15.55 -14.16 -25.02
C LYS A 587 -16.40 -13.27 -25.93
N PRO A 588 -16.24 -13.34 -27.26
CA PRO A 588 -17.08 -12.57 -28.16
C PRO A 588 -18.54 -13.03 -28.09
N LYS A 589 -19.50 -12.11 -28.26
CA LYS A 589 -20.93 -12.44 -28.32
C LYS A 589 -21.34 -13.10 -29.63
N GLY A 590 -20.61 -12.81 -30.70
CA GLY A 590 -20.85 -13.40 -32.01
C GLY A 590 -19.66 -13.17 -32.92
N ILE A 591 -19.59 -13.97 -33.99
CA ILE A 591 -18.59 -13.80 -35.04
C ILE A 591 -19.29 -13.59 -36.36
N TRP A 592 -18.95 -12.49 -37.03
CA TRP A 592 -19.36 -12.23 -38.40
C TRP A 592 -18.41 -12.92 -39.38
N THR A 593 -18.94 -13.81 -40.22
CA THR A 593 -18.17 -14.63 -41.16
C THR A 593 -18.87 -14.74 -42.53
N ASN A 594 -18.07 -14.88 -43.61
CA ASN A 594 -18.57 -15.30 -44.93
C ASN A 594 -18.60 -16.85 -45.03
N SER A 595 -19.11 -17.42 -46.13
CA SER A 595 -19.33 -18.86 -46.28
C SER A 595 -18.10 -19.74 -45.98
N PHE A 596 -16.88 -19.28 -46.31
CA PHE A 596 -15.60 -19.96 -46.05
C PHE A 596 -15.14 -19.83 -44.58
N ASN A 597 -15.43 -18.69 -43.95
CA ASN A 597 -15.02 -18.35 -42.58
C ASN A 597 -15.90 -19.01 -41.50
N LYS A 598 -17.01 -19.68 -41.88
CA LYS A 598 -17.85 -20.51 -40.98
C LYS A 598 -17.05 -21.64 -40.32
N LEU A 599 -16.02 -22.15 -40.98
CA LEU A 599 -15.14 -23.19 -40.44
C LEU A 599 -14.31 -22.69 -39.24
N ALA A 600 -13.75 -21.48 -39.35
CA ALA A 600 -13.03 -20.84 -38.24
C ALA A 600 -13.96 -20.55 -37.05
N HIS A 601 -15.21 -20.14 -37.32
CA HIS A 601 -16.23 -19.97 -36.27
C HIS A 601 -16.57 -21.28 -35.56
N ALA A 602 -16.78 -22.36 -36.31
CA ALA A 602 -17.01 -23.69 -35.74
C ALA A 602 -15.81 -24.16 -34.89
N TYR A 603 -14.58 -23.85 -35.31
CA TYR A 603 -13.38 -24.14 -34.53
C TYR A 603 -13.25 -23.28 -33.27
N LEU A 604 -13.61 -21.99 -33.31
CA LEU A 604 -13.59 -21.13 -32.11
C LEU A 604 -14.57 -21.66 -31.05
N ASN A 605 -15.77 -22.04 -31.48
CA ASN A 605 -16.82 -22.60 -30.64
C ASN A 605 -16.61 -24.08 -30.27
N GLN A 606 -15.47 -24.66 -30.64
CA GLN A 606 -15.10 -26.06 -30.36
C GLN A 606 -16.09 -27.10 -30.93
N VAL A 607 -16.89 -26.71 -31.93
CA VAL A 607 -17.79 -27.61 -32.68
C VAL A 607 -16.98 -28.54 -33.59
N LEU A 608 -15.89 -28.03 -34.16
CA LEU A 608 -14.93 -28.80 -34.94
C LEU A 608 -13.56 -28.79 -34.26
N THR A 609 -12.82 -29.90 -34.39
CA THR A 609 -11.39 -29.95 -34.04
C THR A 609 -10.54 -29.28 -35.13
N LEU A 610 -9.28 -28.95 -34.81
CA LEU A 610 -8.34 -28.35 -35.78
C LEU A 610 -8.22 -29.22 -37.05
N LYS A 611 -8.09 -30.54 -36.87
CA LYS A 611 -7.99 -31.52 -37.97
C LYS A 611 -9.26 -31.57 -38.81
N GLN A 612 -10.43 -31.66 -38.19
CA GLN A 612 -11.71 -31.69 -38.92
C GLN A 612 -11.94 -30.39 -39.70
N THR A 613 -11.58 -29.25 -39.10
CA THR A 613 -11.71 -27.92 -39.73
C THR A 613 -10.85 -27.83 -41.00
N LEU A 614 -9.59 -28.28 -40.92
CA LEU A 614 -8.68 -28.34 -42.09
C LEU A 614 -9.18 -29.30 -43.17
N GLN A 615 -9.67 -30.48 -42.79
CA GLN A 615 -10.21 -31.45 -43.75
C GLN A 615 -11.42 -30.89 -44.51
N GLN A 616 -12.36 -30.26 -43.80
CA GLN A 616 -13.52 -29.61 -44.42
C GLN A 616 -13.12 -28.44 -45.32
N ALA A 617 -12.09 -27.69 -44.95
CA ALA A 617 -11.55 -26.62 -45.78
C ALA A 617 -10.98 -27.14 -47.10
N ILE A 618 -10.15 -28.19 -47.07
CA ILE A 618 -9.56 -28.80 -48.27
C ILE A 618 -10.66 -29.29 -49.21
N ILE A 619 -11.64 -30.04 -48.69
CA ILE A 619 -12.79 -30.52 -49.48
C ILE A 619 -13.53 -29.37 -50.15
N LYS A 620 -13.67 -28.24 -49.46
CA LYS A 620 -14.37 -27.07 -50.00
C LYS A 620 -13.57 -26.38 -51.10
N ILE A 621 -12.26 -26.21 -50.92
CA ILE A 621 -11.35 -25.65 -51.94
C ILE A 621 -11.33 -26.52 -53.21
N GLU A 622 -11.25 -27.85 -53.05
CA GLU A 622 -11.26 -28.81 -54.17
C GLU A 622 -12.59 -28.84 -54.95
N LYS A 623 -13.71 -28.49 -54.30
CA LYS A 623 -15.03 -28.38 -54.94
C LYS A 623 -15.24 -27.03 -55.63
N GLU A 624 -14.71 -25.94 -55.07
CA GLU A 624 -14.78 -24.60 -55.67
C GLU A 624 -13.90 -24.46 -56.91
N THR A 625 -12.75 -25.15 -56.96
CA THR A 625 -11.85 -25.18 -58.14
C THR A 625 -12.41 -25.95 -59.35
N ASN A 626 -13.49 -26.74 -59.18
CA ASN A 626 -14.09 -27.56 -60.24
C ASN A 626 -15.30 -26.94 -60.95
N ASN A 627 -15.74 -25.72 -60.61
CA ASN A 627 -16.96 -25.13 -61.20
C ASN A 627 -16.76 -23.71 -61.75
N ASN A 628 -16.90 -23.56 -63.07
CA ASN A 628 -17.32 -22.31 -63.70
C ASN A 628 -18.77 -21.99 -63.25
N LEU A 629 -18.87 -21.04 -62.31
CA LEU A 629 -19.99 -20.15 -62.01
C LEU A 629 -21.40 -20.59 -62.47
N GLU A 630 -22.16 -21.14 -61.53
CA GLU A 630 -23.57 -20.76 -61.38
C GLU A 630 -23.79 -20.17 -60.00
N VAL A 631 -24.46 -19.02 -60.03
CA VAL A 631 -24.89 -18.18 -58.93
C VAL A 631 -25.45 -19.00 -57.78
N ILE A 632 -24.65 -19.22 -56.73
CA ILE A 632 -25.21 -19.59 -55.43
C ILE A 632 -25.75 -18.30 -54.84
N ARG A 633 -27.08 -18.16 -55.00
CA ARG A 633 -27.98 -17.31 -54.25
C ARG A 633 -27.36 -16.90 -52.92
N SER A 634 -27.16 -15.59 -52.79
CA SER A 634 -27.05 -14.92 -51.50
C SER A 634 -28.06 -15.52 -50.53
N VAL A 635 -27.57 -16.31 -49.59
CA VAL A 635 -28.31 -16.56 -48.35
C VAL A 635 -28.58 -15.18 -47.78
N SER A 636 -29.86 -14.96 -47.48
CA SER A 636 -30.49 -13.67 -47.27
C SER A 636 -29.67 -12.72 -46.40
N LYS A 637 -29.76 -11.43 -46.73
CA LYS A 637 -29.49 -10.31 -45.82
C LYS A 637 -30.32 -10.37 -44.52
N ASP A 638 -31.14 -11.39 -44.31
CA ASP A 638 -32.18 -11.45 -43.28
C ASP A 638 -31.80 -12.27 -42.05
N GLU A 639 -30.59 -12.86 -42.01
CA GLU A 639 -29.92 -13.24 -40.75
C GLU A 639 -28.82 -12.23 -40.37
N MET A 640 -29.03 -10.96 -40.72
CA MET A 640 -28.28 -9.85 -40.12
C MET A 640 -28.73 -9.71 -38.66
N GLU A 641 -28.16 -10.51 -37.76
CA GLU A 641 -28.23 -10.21 -36.31
C GLU A 641 -27.79 -8.76 -36.13
N ILE A 642 -28.73 -7.90 -35.75
CA ILE A 642 -28.52 -6.48 -35.56
C ILE A 642 -27.47 -6.32 -34.46
N ILE A 643 -26.23 -6.02 -34.85
CA ILE A 643 -25.17 -5.64 -33.91
C ILE A 643 -25.70 -4.44 -33.11
N PRO A 644 -25.91 -4.56 -31.79
CA PRO A 644 -26.45 -3.46 -31.00
C PRO A 644 -25.55 -2.23 -31.13
N LYS A 645 -26.10 -1.02 -31.21
CA LYS A 645 -25.31 0.22 -31.38
C LYS A 645 -24.22 0.41 -30.31
N ASN A 646 -24.38 -0.18 -29.13
CA ASN A 646 -23.43 -0.10 -28.02
C ASN A 646 -22.53 -1.35 -27.93
N SER A 647 -22.00 -1.81 -29.06
CA SER A 647 -21.13 -2.98 -29.14
C SER A 647 -19.84 -2.70 -29.90
N ILE A 648 -18.80 -3.46 -29.60
CA ILE A 648 -17.47 -3.31 -30.20
C ILE A 648 -17.32 -4.31 -31.35
N LEU A 649 -16.88 -3.87 -32.53
CA LEU A 649 -16.57 -4.75 -33.64
C LEU A 649 -15.04 -4.88 -33.80
N LEU A 650 -14.50 -6.06 -33.49
CA LEU A 650 -13.13 -6.44 -33.80
C LEU A 650 -13.07 -6.88 -35.26
N ASP A 651 -12.72 -5.96 -36.16
CA ASP A 651 -12.55 -6.29 -37.58
C ASP A 651 -11.16 -6.86 -37.85
N LEU A 652 -11.09 -8.18 -38.02
CA LEU A 652 -9.90 -8.91 -38.47
C LEU A 652 -9.93 -9.18 -39.98
N SER A 653 -10.76 -8.43 -40.73
CA SER A 653 -10.70 -8.46 -42.19
C SER A 653 -9.58 -7.56 -42.70
N ASP A 654 -8.74 -8.12 -43.58
CA ASP A 654 -7.65 -7.35 -44.19
C ASP A 654 -8.01 -6.88 -45.61
N ARG A 655 -9.28 -6.53 -45.82
CA ARG A 655 -9.81 -6.11 -47.14
C ARG A 655 -9.06 -4.92 -47.74
N ASP A 656 -8.43 -4.09 -46.92
CA ASP A 656 -7.65 -2.90 -47.29
C ASP A 656 -6.17 -2.97 -46.86
N MET A 657 -5.64 -4.17 -46.57
CA MET A 657 -4.28 -4.39 -46.07
C MET A 657 -3.94 -3.63 -44.76
N VAL A 658 -4.93 -3.23 -43.97
CA VAL A 658 -4.75 -2.44 -42.75
C VAL A 658 -3.94 -3.18 -41.68
N LEU A 659 -4.20 -4.48 -41.47
CA LEU A 659 -3.43 -5.31 -40.54
C LEU A 659 -2.04 -5.63 -41.11
N ALA A 660 -1.94 -5.83 -42.42
CA ALA A 660 -0.65 -6.04 -43.10
C ALA A 660 0.26 -4.80 -43.07
N ASN A 661 -0.31 -3.60 -43.13
CA ASN A 661 0.41 -2.32 -43.16
C ASN A 661 0.64 -1.73 -41.75
N ASN A 662 -0.17 -2.11 -40.76
CA ASN A 662 -0.03 -1.71 -39.36
C ASN A 662 -0.18 -2.96 -38.45
N PRO A 663 0.87 -3.79 -38.34
CA PRO A 663 0.82 -5.03 -37.56
C PRO A 663 0.44 -4.82 -36.09
N ASP A 664 0.85 -3.70 -35.50
CA ASP A 664 0.60 -3.34 -34.10
C ASP A 664 -0.90 -3.07 -33.83
N LEU A 665 -1.71 -2.91 -34.87
CA LEU A 665 -3.15 -2.71 -34.73
C LEU A 665 -3.82 -3.82 -33.91
N PHE A 666 -3.37 -5.07 -34.03
CA PHE A 666 -3.93 -6.17 -33.24
C PHE A 666 -3.82 -5.90 -31.73
N ILE A 667 -2.63 -5.55 -31.25
CA ILE A 667 -2.40 -5.27 -29.83
C ILE A 667 -3.02 -3.94 -29.40
N GLN A 668 -3.16 -2.96 -30.30
CA GLN A 668 -3.93 -1.73 -30.03
C GLN A 668 -5.40 -2.02 -29.79
N ILE A 669 -5.99 -2.94 -30.55
CA ILE A 669 -7.39 -3.33 -30.36
C ILE A 669 -7.55 -4.13 -29.05
N LEU A 670 -6.59 -5.00 -28.71
CA LEU A 670 -6.60 -5.67 -27.40
C LEU A 670 -6.54 -4.67 -26.23
N GLY A 671 -5.70 -3.64 -26.34
CA GLY A 671 -5.67 -2.53 -25.39
C GLY A 671 -7.01 -1.77 -25.33
N SER A 672 -7.62 -1.50 -26.48
CA SER A 672 -8.93 -0.85 -26.57
C SER A 672 -10.04 -1.69 -25.92
N LEU A 673 -10.02 -3.01 -26.10
CA LEU A 673 -10.92 -3.92 -25.39
C LEU A 673 -10.71 -3.87 -23.87
N TYR A 674 -9.46 -3.78 -23.42
CA TYR A 674 -9.13 -3.62 -22.02
C TYR A 674 -9.69 -2.33 -21.42
N LEU A 675 -9.56 -1.20 -22.14
CA LEU A 675 -10.18 0.07 -21.74
C LEU A 675 -11.69 -0.09 -21.56
N GLN A 676 -12.36 -0.79 -22.48
CA GLN A 676 -13.81 -0.99 -22.46
C GLN A 676 -14.29 -2.02 -21.43
N GLY A 677 -13.43 -2.52 -20.54
CA GLY A 677 -13.82 -3.38 -19.43
C GLY A 677 -13.52 -4.87 -19.62
N HIS A 678 -13.12 -5.31 -20.82
CA HIS A 678 -12.65 -6.67 -21.07
C HIS A 678 -11.26 -6.90 -20.46
N ASN A 679 -10.82 -8.15 -20.29
CA ASN A 679 -9.55 -8.45 -19.60
C ASN A 679 -8.73 -9.53 -20.33
N PRO A 680 -8.08 -9.17 -21.46
CA PRO A 680 -7.27 -10.12 -22.22
C PRO A 680 -6.11 -10.67 -21.37
N GLN A 681 -5.89 -11.99 -21.40
CA GLN A 681 -4.84 -12.65 -20.62
C GLN A 681 -3.45 -12.47 -21.26
N LEU A 682 -2.87 -11.28 -21.10
CA LEU A 682 -1.61 -10.89 -21.77
C LEU A 682 -0.40 -11.75 -21.38
N HIS A 683 -0.38 -12.29 -20.16
CA HIS A 683 0.71 -13.18 -19.70
C HIS A 683 0.82 -14.49 -20.52
N LYS A 684 -0.22 -14.86 -21.28
CA LYS A 684 -0.24 -16.02 -22.19
C LYS A 684 0.10 -15.66 -23.63
N LEU A 685 0.03 -14.38 -23.98
CA LEU A 685 0.21 -13.90 -25.34
C LEU A 685 1.69 -13.92 -25.75
N TYR A 686 2.57 -13.55 -24.82
CA TYR A 686 4.01 -13.42 -25.04
C TYR A 686 4.77 -14.68 -24.58
N PRO A 687 6.04 -14.86 -24.99
CA PRO A 687 6.90 -15.89 -24.42
C PRO A 687 6.91 -15.85 -22.89
N SER A 688 6.82 -17.01 -22.26
CA SER A 688 6.79 -17.13 -20.80
C SER A 688 8.09 -16.59 -20.19
N VAL A 689 7.96 -15.69 -19.23
CA VAL A 689 9.09 -15.26 -18.39
C VAL A 689 9.42 -16.39 -17.43
N ASN A 690 10.71 -16.73 -17.34
CA ASN A 690 11.19 -17.68 -16.35
C ASN A 690 11.15 -16.99 -14.99
N PHE A 691 10.42 -17.52 -14.02
CA PHE A 691 10.45 -17.03 -12.64
C PHE A 691 11.42 -17.85 -11.77
N PRO A 692 12.01 -17.27 -10.72
CA PRO A 692 11.92 -15.86 -10.29
C PRO A 692 12.66 -14.92 -11.24
N VAL A 693 12.23 -13.67 -11.39
CA VAL A 693 12.93 -12.69 -12.25
C VAL A 693 14.36 -12.46 -11.80
N SER A 694 15.19 -12.01 -12.73
CA SER A 694 16.58 -11.66 -12.46
C SER A 694 16.67 -10.44 -11.55
N ARG A 695 17.79 -10.34 -10.85
CA ARG A 695 18.13 -9.18 -10.02
C ARG A 695 18.12 -7.88 -10.83
N MET A 696 17.92 -6.74 -10.16
CA MET A 696 17.78 -5.40 -10.77
C MET A 696 16.53 -5.24 -11.64
N THR A 697 15.59 -6.19 -11.60
CA THR A 697 14.28 -6.01 -12.25
C THR A 697 13.50 -4.94 -11.47
N PRO A 698 13.07 -3.82 -12.09
CA PRO A 698 12.50 -2.67 -11.40
C PRO A 698 11.35 -2.99 -10.43
N ASN A 699 11.36 -2.36 -9.26
CA ASN A 699 10.29 -2.50 -8.26
C ASN A 699 8.91 -2.13 -8.85
N THR A 700 7.90 -2.91 -8.48
CA THR A 700 6.52 -2.83 -8.98
C THR A 700 5.52 -2.34 -7.93
N SER A 701 5.96 -2.01 -6.71
CA SER A 701 5.10 -1.43 -5.66
C SER A 701 4.38 -0.15 -6.14
N SER A 702 5.09 0.68 -6.92
CA SER A 702 4.59 1.94 -7.46
C SER A 702 3.49 1.80 -8.53
N LEU A 703 3.19 0.57 -8.98
CA LEU A 703 2.05 0.30 -9.87
C LEU A 703 0.70 0.57 -9.18
N VAL A 704 0.65 0.45 -7.85
CA VAL A 704 -0.53 0.82 -7.06
C VAL A 704 -0.35 2.25 -6.58
N LYS A 705 -1.20 3.14 -7.09
CA LYS A 705 -1.29 4.52 -6.61
C LYS A 705 -2.66 4.76 -5.99
N TRP A 706 -2.63 5.32 -4.79
CA TRP A 706 -3.80 5.53 -3.95
C TRP A 706 -4.55 6.81 -4.30
N LYS A 707 -5.85 6.82 -4.00
CA LYS A 707 -6.64 8.05 -4.00
C LYS A 707 -6.40 8.79 -2.67
N HIS A 708 -5.40 9.68 -2.66
CA HIS A 708 -4.98 10.49 -1.50
C HIS A 708 -5.45 11.95 -1.60
N ASP A 709 -6.68 12.17 -2.06
CA ASP A 709 -7.28 13.52 -2.18
C ASP A 709 -7.71 14.09 -0.82
N GLU A 710 -8.18 13.23 0.08
CA GLU A 710 -8.65 13.63 1.41
C GLU A 710 -7.56 13.46 2.50
N ASP A 711 -7.55 14.40 3.44
CA ASP A 711 -6.80 14.28 4.69
C ASP A 711 -7.69 13.66 5.77
N TRP A 712 -7.15 12.62 6.40
CA TRP A 712 -7.82 11.93 7.50
C TRP A 712 -7.22 12.37 8.83
N LEU A 713 -8.04 12.27 9.88
CA LEU A 713 -7.66 12.70 11.22
C LEU A 713 -6.34 12.06 11.67
N THR A 714 -5.31 12.89 11.79
CA THR A 714 -4.09 12.56 12.52
C THR A 714 -4.15 13.30 13.83
N TYR A 715 -3.99 12.59 14.95
CA TYR A 715 -3.98 13.25 16.24
C TYR A 715 -2.89 14.32 16.31
N LYS A 716 -3.29 15.50 16.78
CA LYS A 716 -2.38 16.58 17.14
C LYS A 716 -2.48 16.75 18.64
N PHE A 717 -1.39 16.49 19.34
CA PHE A 717 -1.35 16.72 20.77
C PHE A 717 -1.65 18.19 21.08
N THR A 718 -2.69 18.42 21.87
CA THR A 718 -3.01 19.71 22.48
C THR A 718 -2.96 19.49 23.97
N THR A 719 -2.15 20.29 24.68
CA THR A 719 -2.13 20.30 26.16
C THR A 719 -3.57 20.42 26.68
N PRO A 720 -3.94 19.72 27.76
CA PRO A 720 -5.20 19.98 28.44
C PRO A 720 -5.19 21.44 28.91
N ASN A 721 -5.82 22.33 28.15
CA ASN A 721 -5.98 23.71 28.59
C ASN A 721 -6.81 23.69 29.89
N ASN A 722 -6.45 24.54 30.86
CA ASN A 722 -7.31 24.90 32.00
C ASN A 722 -8.63 25.59 31.57
N LEU A 723 -8.96 25.53 30.29
CA LEU A 723 -10.04 26.21 29.61
C LEU A 723 -10.75 25.15 28.76
N MET A 724 -11.97 24.78 29.15
CA MET A 724 -12.89 24.03 28.30
C MET A 724 -13.36 24.97 27.20
N GLN A 725 -13.36 24.53 25.95
CA GLN A 725 -13.82 25.34 24.83
C GLN A 725 -14.65 24.51 23.85
N MET A 726 -15.65 25.13 23.25
CA MET A 726 -16.33 24.60 22.08
C MET A 726 -16.69 25.73 21.12
N THR A 727 -16.78 25.37 19.84
CA THR A 727 -17.33 26.24 18.81
C THR A 727 -18.66 25.64 18.35
N GLU A 728 -19.76 26.37 18.51
CA GLU A 728 -21.07 25.98 17.99
C GLU A 728 -21.41 26.86 16.79
N SER A 729 -21.73 26.26 15.65
CA SER A 729 -22.20 26.99 14.48
C SER A 729 -23.67 26.68 14.23
N ILE A 730 -24.50 27.72 14.26
CA ILE A 730 -25.95 27.63 14.16
C ILE A 730 -26.40 28.15 12.80
N ASN A 731 -27.17 27.34 12.08
CA ASN A 731 -27.83 27.75 10.85
C ASN A 731 -29.31 27.36 10.95
N VAL A 732 -30.18 28.36 10.84
CA VAL A 732 -31.63 28.19 11.02
C VAL A 732 -32.30 27.44 9.88
N GLN A 733 -31.60 27.11 8.79
CA GLN A 733 -32.08 26.24 7.70
C GLN A 733 -31.87 24.75 7.99
N ILE A 734 -31.04 24.41 8.98
CA ILE A 734 -30.84 23.01 9.40
C ILE A 734 -32.02 22.61 10.27
N GLU A 735 -32.58 21.42 9.99
CA GLU A 735 -33.79 20.92 10.64
C GLU A 735 -33.71 20.96 12.18
N GLU A 736 -32.56 20.59 12.76
CA GLU A 736 -32.37 20.59 14.22
C GLU A 736 -32.37 21.99 14.85
N CYS A 737 -32.10 23.06 14.07
CA CYS A 737 -32.01 24.44 14.55
C CYS A 737 -33.20 25.32 14.12
N LYS A 738 -34.13 24.76 13.33
CA LYS A 738 -35.25 25.49 12.71
C LYS A 738 -36.18 26.16 13.72
N TYR A 739 -36.34 25.57 14.91
CA TYR A 739 -37.13 26.12 16.00
C TYR A 739 -36.67 27.52 16.44
N LEU A 740 -35.39 27.86 16.23
CA LEU A 740 -34.84 29.18 16.58
C LEU A 740 -35.41 30.30 15.71
N GLN A 741 -35.98 30.01 14.54
CA GLN A 741 -36.67 31.01 13.71
C GLN A 741 -37.89 31.63 14.41
N GLY A 742 -38.42 30.96 15.44
CA GLY A 742 -39.54 31.43 16.23
C GLY A 742 -39.24 32.61 17.16
N ASN A 743 -37.96 32.95 17.39
CA ASN A 743 -37.55 33.95 18.39
C ASN A 743 -37.37 35.36 17.79
N VAL A 744 -38.46 35.96 17.29
CA VAL A 744 -38.41 37.27 16.61
C VAL A 744 -38.74 38.40 17.59
N ILE A 745 -37.83 39.36 17.77
CA ILE A 745 -38.01 40.53 18.65
C ILE A 745 -37.66 41.81 17.88
N GLY A 746 -38.58 42.77 17.83
CA GLY A 746 -38.40 44.01 17.07
C GLY A 746 -38.15 43.77 15.57
N GLY A 747 -38.75 42.71 15.01
CA GLY A 747 -38.60 42.33 13.60
C GLY A 747 -37.29 41.60 13.25
N ARG A 748 -36.42 41.30 14.22
CA ARG A 748 -35.17 40.56 14.01
C ARG A 748 -35.24 39.18 14.67
N ASN A 749 -34.73 38.16 13.99
CA ASN A 749 -34.55 36.83 14.57
C ASN A 749 -33.32 36.84 15.48
N LEU A 750 -33.54 36.95 16.79
CA LEU A 750 -32.45 37.06 17.76
C LEU A 750 -32.12 35.69 18.35
N PHE A 751 -30.84 35.40 18.61
CA PHE A 751 -30.50 34.22 19.37
C PHE A 751 -31.01 34.37 20.82
N PRO A 752 -31.77 33.39 21.36
CA PRO A 752 -32.42 33.54 22.66
C PRO A 752 -31.40 33.59 23.80
N VAL A 753 -31.71 34.39 24.82
CA VAL A 753 -30.86 34.52 26.02
C VAL A 753 -30.65 33.17 26.73
N SER A 754 -31.70 32.36 26.79
CA SER A 754 -31.63 30.98 27.30
C SER A 754 -30.73 30.08 26.45
N GLY A 755 -30.59 30.36 25.15
CA GLY A 755 -29.69 29.66 24.25
C GLY A 755 -28.22 29.80 24.67
N TYR A 756 -27.79 30.98 25.13
CA TYR A 756 -26.43 31.17 25.64
C TYR A 756 -26.13 30.28 26.84
N LEU A 757 -27.07 30.20 27.79
CA LEU A 757 -26.92 29.34 28.96
C LEU A 757 -26.91 27.87 28.56
N HIS A 758 -27.73 27.48 27.59
CA HIS A 758 -27.72 26.12 27.04
C HIS A 758 -26.38 25.77 26.40
N LEU A 759 -25.76 26.67 25.64
CA LEU A 759 -24.43 26.45 25.04
C LEU A 759 -23.36 26.21 26.12
N VAL A 760 -23.38 27.01 27.19
CA VAL A 760 -22.45 26.84 28.32
C VAL A 760 -22.73 25.53 29.05
N TRP A 761 -24.00 25.19 29.26
CA TRP A 761 -24.37 23.93 29.89
C TRP A 761 -23.98 22.72 29.04
N LYS A 762 -24.15 22.79 27.71
CA LYS A 762 -23.74 21.76 26.75
C LYS A 762 -22.23 21.51 26.81
N LEU A 763 -21.42 22.55 27.04
CA LEU A 763 -19.97 22.42 27.27
C LEU A 763 -19.65 21.82 28.65
N PHE A 764 -20.43 22.16 29.68
CA PHE A 764 -20.15 21.82 31.08
C PHE A 764 -20.66 20.43 31.50
N ALA A 765 -21.84 20.01 31.06
CA ALA A 765 -22.53 18.79 31.49
C ALA A 765 -21.78 17.47 31.16
N PRO A 766 -21.13 17.33 29.99
CA PRO A 766 -20.38 16.12 29.68
C PRO A 766 -19.19 15.91 30.62
N ALA A 767 -18.66 16.98 31.22
CA ALA A 767 -17.60 16.89 32.22
C ALA A 767 -18.09 16.34 33.59
N LEU A 768 -19.40 16.23 33.80
CA LEU A 768 -20.04 15.85 35.07
C LEU A 768 -21.04 14.68 34.92
N GLN A 769 -20.92 13.85 33.88
CA GLN A 769 -21.75 12.66 33.66
C GLN A 769 -23.28 12.93 33.51
N ASN A 770 -23.67 14.10 32.99
CA ASN A 770 -25.03 14.45 32.52
C ASN A 770 -26.20 14.41 33.52
N THR A 771 -25.98 14.17 34.82
CA THR A 771 -27.06 14.08 35.83
C THR A 771 -27.03 15.16 36.92
N CYS A 772 -26.04 16.07 36.87
CA CYS A 772 -25.82 17.04 37.95
C CYS A 772 -26.59 18.36 37.75
N PRO A 773 -27.26 18.89 38.78
CA PRO A 773 -27.86 20.23 38.72
C PRO A 773 -26.76 21.28 38.50
N VAL A 774 -27.06 22.30 37.70
CA VAL A 774 -26.14 23.39 37.39
C VAL A 774 -26.68 24.71 37.92
N VAL A 775 -25.78 25.51 38.50
CA VAL A 775 -26.08 26.86 38.99
C VAL A 775 -25.30 27.85 38.14
N PHE A 776 -26.01 28.87 37.68
CA PHE A 776 -25.45 30.00 36.95
C PHE A 776 -25.41 31.23 37.87
N GLU A 777 -24.21 31.80 38.06
CA GLU A 777 -23.98 32.98 38.88
C GLU A 777 -23.48 34.15 38.04
N ASN A 778 -23.88 35.38 38.41
CA ASN A 778 -23.36 36.63 37.84
C ASN A 778 -23.40 36.68 36.30
N CYS A 779 -24.42 36.08 35.69
CA CYS A 779 -24.59 36.08 34.24
C CYS A 779 -24.88 37.48 33.71
N LYS A 780 -24.06 37.93 32.76
CA LYS A 780 -24.21 39.21 32.06
C LYS A 780 -24.32 38.94 30.56
N PHE A 781 -25.45 39.36 29.98
CA PHE A 781 -25.70 39.34 28.54
C PHE A 781 -25.40 40.73 27.99
N ILE A 782 -24.31 40.84 27.24
CA ILE A 782 -23.69 42.10 26.84
C ILE A 782 -24.23 42.59 25.49
N ARG A 783 -24.46 41.66 24.56
CA ARG A 783 -24.91 41.96 23.20
C ARG A 783 -25.96 40.95 22.73
N THR A 784 -26.83 41.41 21.83
CA THR A 784 -27.75 40.54 21.08
C THR A 784 -27.14 40.13 19.75
N VAL A 785 -27.33 38.87 19.37
CA VAL A 785 -26.87 38.30 18.09
C VAL A 785 -28.09 38.04 17.22
N THR A 786 -28.02 38.47 15.96
CA THR A 786 -29.10 38.27 14.98
C THR A 786 -28.74 37.06 14.13
N LEU A 787 -29.62 36.07 14.08
CA LEU A 787 -29.43 34.86 13.28
C LEU A 787 -29.73 35.17 11.81
N SER A 788 -28.78 34.83 10.93
CA SER A 788 -28.96 34.95 9.48
C SER A 788 -29.74 33.77 8.92
N GLU A 789 -30.60 34.03 7.92
CA GLU A 789 -31.34 32.99 7.20
C GLU A 789 -30.48 32.23 6.18
N SER A 790 -29.31 32.77 5.79
CA SER A 790 -28.45 32.22 4.73
C SER A 790 -27.07 31.78 5.19
N ASN A 791 -26.63 32.23 6.37
CA ASN A 791 -25.27 32.00 6.88
C ASN A 791 -25.30 31.33 8.26
N TYR A 792 -24.20 30.62 8.57
CA TYR A 792 -23.94 30.15 9.91
C TYR A 792 -23.60 31.32 10.84
N THR A 793 -24.15 31.29 12.04
CA THR A 793 -23.74 32.14 13.16
C THR A 793 -22.89 31.30 14.10
N THR A 794 -21.63 31.70 14.33
CA THR A 794 -20.67 30.91 15.09
C THR A 794 -20.42 31.50 16.47
N PHE A 795 -20.60 30.67 17.50
CA PHE A 795 -20.34 30.99 18.90
C PHE A 795 -19.12 30.23 19.40
N ASN A 796 -18.15 30.95 19.96
CA ASN A 796 -17.04 30.38 20.70
C ASN A 796 -17.34 30.46 22.20
N VAL A 797 -17.54 29.31 22.83
CA VAL A 797 -17.86 29.18 24.25
C VAL A 797 -16.62 28.70 24.97
N SER A 798 -16.29 29.32 26.09
CA SER A 798 -15.17 28.90 26.94
C SER A 798 -15.55 28.89 28.40
N ILE A 799 -15.02 27.94 29.17
CA ILE A 799 -15.21 27.81 30.63
C ILE A 799 -13.86 27.51 31.27
N GLN A 800 -13.43 28.36 32.20
CA GLN A 800 -12.21 28.14 32.96
C GLN A 800 -12.44 27.04 34.02
N ARG A 801 -11.66 25.96 33.93
CA ARG A 801 -11.68 24.85 34.90
C ARG A 801 -11.24 25.37 36.27
N GLY A 802 -11.94 24.94 37.33
CA GLY A 802 -11.72 25.38 38.72
C GLY A 802 -12.55 26.60 39.13
N SER A 803 -12.50 27.70 38.38
CA SER A 803 -13.31 28.89 38.71
C SER A 803 -14.75 28.78 38.21
N GLY A 804 -14.99 28.07 37.10
CA GLY A 804 -16.29 27.97 36.44
C GLY A 804 -16.67 29.22 35.64
N ASN A 805 -15.76 30.19 35.52
CA ASN A 805 -16.03 31.42 34.76
C ASN A 805 -16.16 31.07 33.27
N PHE A 806 -17.25 31.52 32.65
CA PHE A 806 -17.53 31.29 31.24
C PHE A 806 -17.61 32.58 30.43
N GLU A 807 -17.25 32.49 29.16
CA GLU A 807 -17.37 33.55 28.17
C GLU A 807 -17.90 32.98 26.85
N ILE A 808 -18.78 33.72 26.18
CA ILE A 808 -19.32 33.42 24.86
C ILE A 808 -19.00 34.56 23.91
N MET A 809 -18.40 34.24 22.78
CA MET A 809 -18.04 35.19 21.73
C MET A 809 -18.73 34.86 20.40
N GLU A 810 -19.16 35.87 19.67
CA GLU A 810 -19.54 35.81 18.25
C GLU A 810 -18.52 36.64 17.48
N ASP A 811 -17.83 36.06 16.48
CA ASP A 811 -16.80 36.73 15.69
C ASP A 811 -15.79 37.54 16.53
N ASN A 812 -15.26 36.89 17.59
CA ASN A 812 -14.35 37.47 18.59
C ASN A 812 -14.90 38.65 19.40
N THR A 813 -16.21 38.90 19.34
CA THR A 813 -16.90 39.91 20.15
C THR A 813 -17.62 39.24 21.31
N LEU A 814 -17.38 39.72 22.54
CA LEU A 814 -17.99 39.17 23.75
C LEU A 814 -19.52 39.41 23.78
N VAL A 815 -20.29 38.34 23.92
CA VAL A 815 -21.76 38.35 23.88
C VAL A 815 -22.36 38.07 25.25
N ALA A 816 -21.81 37.09 25.98
CA ALA A 816 -22.25 36.74 27.32
C ALA A 816 -21.09 36.27 28.18
N LYS A 817 -21.18 36.48 29.49
CA LYS A 817 -20.24 35.94 30.47
C LYS A 817 -20.92 35.67 31.80
N GLY A 818 -20.31 34.84 32.63
CA GLY A 818 -20.80 34.54 33.96
C GLY A 818 -19.98 33.44 34.61
N ARG A 819 -20.58 32.75 35.56
CA ARG A 819 -19.97 31.58 36.21
C ARG A 819 -20.97 30.43 36.23
N ILE A 820 -20.48 29.22 35.96
CA ILE A 820 -21.25 27.97 36.06
C ILE A 820 -20.54 27.02 37.02
N PHE A 821 -21.32 26.35 37.86
CA PHE A 821 -20.85 25.29 38.75
C PHE A 821 -21.98 24.31 39.03
N SER A 822 -21.66 23.20 39.70
CA SER A 822 -22.62 22.20 40.12
C SER A 822 -22.67 22.10 41.65
N VAL A 823 -23.82 21.71 42.19
CA VAL A 823 -24.07 21.52 43.62
C VAL A 823 -24.41 20.06 43.90
N GLU A 824 -23.82 19.47 44.95
CA GLU A 824 -24.01 18.05 45.28
C GLU A 824 -25.39 17.74 45.90
N ASN A 825 -26.05 18.73 46.52
CA ASN A 825 -27.40 18.62 47.07
C ASN A 825 -28.18 19.89 46.71
N MET A 826 -29.21 19.77 45.86
CA MET A 826 -30.29 20.75 45.83
C MET A 826 -31.13 20.48 47.08
N ASN A 827 -31.18 21.42 48.02
CA ASN A 827 -32.29 21.39 48.98
C ASN A 827 -33.57 21.52 48.14
N ASP A 828 -34.54 20.61 48.29
CA ASP A 828 -35.85 20.65 47.62
C ASP A 828 -36.64 21.96 47.87
N ASP A 829 -36.13 22.81 48.74
CA ASP A 829 -36.66 24.12 49.05
C ASP A 829 -36.21 25.15 47.99
N THR A 830 -36.76 25.01 46.77
CA THR A 830 -36.62 26.02 45.70
C THR A 830 -37.38 27.32 46.01
N GLY A 831 -37.98 27.45 47.20
CA GLY A 831 -38.65 28.67 47.62
C GLY A 831 -39.81 29.06 46.70
N VAL A 832 -40.48 28.09 46.08
CA VAL A 832 -41.81 28.32 45.51
C VAL A 832 -42.73 28.56 46.70
N PRO A 833 -43.22 29.78 46.93
CA PRO A 833 -44.19 30.00 48.00
C PRO A 833 -45.43 29.16 47.67
N ASP A 834 -45.97 28.43 48.65
CA ASP A 834 -47.33 27.89 48.55
C ASP A 834 -48.28 29.06 48.37
N PHE A 835 -48.63 29.35 47.12
CA PHE A 835 -49.69 30.29 46.80
C PHE A 835 -50.99 29.50 46.89
N ASP A 836 -51.86 29.90 47.83
CA ASP A 836 -53.24 29.43 47.90
C ASP A 836 -53.90 29.68 46.53
N GLU A 837 -54.17 28.61 45.77
CA GLU A 837 -54.89 28.68 44.48
C GLU A 837 -56.38 29.00 44.74
N GLY A 838 -56.66 30.15 45.36
CA GLY A 838 -57.96 30.77 45.26
C GLY A 838 -58.27 31.01 43.79
N VAL A 839 -59.51 30.75 43.35
CA VAL A 839 -59.97 30.91 41.96
C VAL A 839 -59.54 32.27 41.43
N ALA A 840 -58.42 32.30 40.69
CA ALA A 840 -57.94 33.50 40.05
C ALA A 840 -59.01 33.88 39.03
N ALA A 841 -59.72 34.98 39.27
CA ALA A 841 -60.87 35.35 38.46
C ALA A 841 -60.52 35.63 36.97
N ASN A 842 -59.23 35.82 36.67
CA ASN A 842 -58.72 36.14 35.34
C ASN A 842 -57.48 35.28 35.02
N ILE A 843 -57.67 34.12 34.39
CA ILE A 843 -56.58 33.32 33.81
C ILE A 843 -56.40 33.78 32.36
N LEU A 844 -55.25 34.35 32.04
CA LEU A 844 -54.92 34.72 30.66
C LEU A 844 -54.67 33.44 29.84
N GLN A 845 -55.35 33.32 28.71
CA GLN A 845 -55.08 32.25 27.77
C GLN A 845 -53.75 32.50 27.04
N SER A 846 -53.10 31.45 26.57
CA SER A 846 -51.77 31.56 25.93
C SER A 846 -51.75 32.54 24.75
N ASP A 847 -52.81 32.58 23.95
CA ASP A 847 -52.99 33.49 22.83
C ASP A 847 -53.12 34.95 23.29
N GLU A 848 -53.79 35.22 24.41
CA GLU A 848 -53.88 36.54 25.01
C GLU A 848 -52.50 37.04 25.47
N ILE A 849 -51.69 36.16 26.07
CA ILE A 849 -50.31 36.45 26.51
C ILE A 849 -49.43 36.78 25.29
N TYR A 850 -49.41 35.91 24.28
CA TYR A 850 -48.59 36.12 23.09
C TYR A 850 -49.08 37.31 22.24
N ARG A 851 -50.38 37.61 22.25
CA ARG A 851 -50.93 38.82 21.61
C ARG A 851 -50.38 40.08 22.28
N GLU A 852 -50.40 40.14 23.60
CA GLU A 852 -49.86 41.30 24.34
C GLU A 852 -48.34 41.44 24.15
N LEU A 853 -47.61 40.32 24.16
CA LEU A 853 -46.17 40.29 23.86
C LEU A 853 -45.88 40.78 22.43
N HIS A 854 -46.68 40.36 21.45
CA HIS A 854 -46.55 40.80 20.06
C HIS A 854 -46.77 42.31 19.92
N LEU A 855 -47.78 42.87 20.59
CA LEU A 855 -48.03 44.32 20.62
C LEU A 855 -46.85 45.11 21.21
N ARG A 856 -46.07 44.51 22.11
CA ARG A 856 -44.86 45.08 22.69
C ARG A 856 -43.58 44.81 21.87
N GLY A 857 -43.71 44.17 20.70
CA GLY A 857 -42.62 43.90 19.77
C GLY A 857 -42.00 42.50 19.87
N TYR A 858 -42.53 41.60 20.71
CA TYR A 858 -42.07 40.22 20.85
C TYR A 858 -42.92 39.29 20.00
N SER A 859 -42.46 39.01 18.78
CA SER A 859 -43.16 38.20 17.79
C SER A 859 -42.78 36.73 17.87
N TYR A 860 -43.00 36.09 19.01
CA TYR A 860 -42.73 34.66 19.20
C TYR A 860 -43.65 33.80 18.33
N ARG A 861 -43.10 32.78 17.67
CA ARG A 861 -43.85 31.88 16.77
C ARG A 861 -43.44 30.42 16.96
N SER A 862 -44.38 29.51 16.80
CA SER A 862 -44.08 28.09 16.58
C SER A 862 -43.61 27.90 15.15
N VAL A 863 -42.54 27.12 14.97
CA VAL A 863 -42.02 26.73 13.66
C VAL A 863 -42.21 25.22 13.56
N ASN A 864 -43.09 24.79 12.64
CA ASN A 864 -43.37 23.36 12.43
C ASN A 864 -42.25 22.67 11.67
#